data_AF-A0A2E9LMB3-F1
#
_entry.id   AF-A0A2E9LMB3-F1
#
_cell.length_a   1.000
_cell.length_b   1.000
_cell.length_c   1.000
_cell.angle_alpha   90.00
_cell.angle_beta   90.00
_cell.angle_gamma   90.00
#
_symmetry.space_group_name_H-M   'P 1'
#
loop_
_entity.id
_entity.type
_entity.pdbx_description
1 polymer ?
#
loop_
_entity_poly.entity_id
_entity_poly.type
_entity_poly.pdbx_seq_one_letter_code
_entity_poly.pdbx_strand_id
1 'polypeptide(L)'
;MANPVPADGKILITLPDDFTISSGSTTAIGAAGTSFDGSESVGISGQTVTLTRSGGSILTASTAVTVELTNIKNPTVTGSTGTYTLKTATAADAVIDQDTSVTADTITPGSISSTDVEPESLVAGVVGDVDVSFTLVNPLPADGKILITLPSGFTISSGGTTAIGGDGTSFDGSESVGIASQVITLTRSGGSELTASTAVTIELTNIKNSTTAGSTGTYSIQTTTGADVAIDQDTAVNADTITFAAANKMEVTTQPSSSTVAGVAFTQQPVVTIQDEFGNTVTDSTLTVTASLQTGDGTLSGTAAVAASSGVVTYSGLSINLTGTDKVLRFTQSSLSNTTVDTSPAFTITFAAANKLGVTTQPSSSTVAGVAFSQQPVVAIQDEFGNTVTNSSLSVTASLQTGDGSLSGTVSVAASSGVATYSGLSINLVGTDKVLRFTQSSLTNTTTDTTPAFTITFAAANKLGVTTQPSSSNISGEAFSTQPVVAIQGEFGNTVTNSSLSVTASLQTGTGTLSGTLTVAASSGVVTYSGLSIDSAGTNKMIRFTQSSLTNQTTDTSPAFTIVAVGDLTSTNVEPESLVAGVTGDVNVSFTLENALAADGKVLVIFGSGFALDSGGSTAVGAAGTSFDGSESVAVSGQTVTITRSGGNSVSGSSSVTLELTNVKNPTAAGSTGTYSIRTTLSNDVTVD
;
A
#
# COMPACT_ATOMS: atom_id res chain seq x y z
N MET A 1 -97.61 18.57 26.63
CA MET A 1 -98.48 19.58 27.27
C MET A 1 -98.83 19.13 28.67
N ALA A 2 -98.74 20.01 29.66
CA ALA A 2 -99.06 19.71 31.05
C ALA A 2 -100.53 19.99 31.38
N ASN A 3 -101.16 20.91 30.64
CA ASN A 3 -102.55 21.31 30.83
C ASN A 3 -103.39 21.02 29.56
N PRO A 4 -104.71 20.84 29.69
CA PRO A 4 -105.58 20.65 28.53
C PRO A 4 -105.65 21.90 27.65
N VAL A 5 -105.59 21.74 26.34
CA VAL A 5 -105.72 22.83 25.36
C VAL A 5 -107.14 22.79 24.74
N PRO A 6 -107.90 23.90 24.80
CA PRO A 6 -109.26 23.98 24.25
C PRO A 6 -109.35 23.65 22.75
N ALA A 7 -110.57 23.34 22.30
CA ALA A 7 -110.88 23.07 20.88
C ALA A 7 -110.46 24.23 19.95
N ASP A 8 -110.52 25.47 20.43
CA ASP A 8 -110.12 26.70 19.73
C ASP A 8 -108.72 27.23 20.15
N GLY A 9 -107.90 26.38 20.79
CA GLY A 9 -106.56 26.74 21.23
C GLY A 9 -105.54 26.93 20.10
N LYS A 10 -104.37 27.43 20.48
CA LYS A 10 -103.23 27.69 19.58
C LYS A 10 -101.97 26.98 20.06
N ILE A 11 -101.12 26.57 19.12
CA ILE A 11 -99.70 26.21 19.36
C ILE A 11 -98.84 27.27 18.68
N LEU A 12 -97.92 27.86 19.42
CA LEU A 12 -96.96 28.85 18.94
C LEU A 12 -95.56 28.24 19.05
N ILE A 13 -94.85 28.21 17.93
CA ILE A 13 -93.46 27.77 17.83
C ILE A 13 -92.66 28.97 17.36
N THR A 14 -91.85 29.53 18.24
CA THR A 14 -90.92 30.62 17.91
C THR A 14 -89.56 30.02 17.61
N LEU A 15 -89.14 30.15 16.36
CA LEU A 15 -87.78 29.81 15.95
C LEU A 15 -86.82 30.94 16.36
N PRO A 16 -85.52 30.64 16.49
CA PRO A 16 -84.49 31.66 16.62
C PRO A 16 -84.35 32.54 15.35
N ASP A 17 -83.77 33.74 15.51
CA ASP A 17 -83.77 34.81 14.49
C ASP A 17 -83.04 34.43 13.18
N ASP A 18 -82.10 33.48 13.24
CA ASP A 18 -81.27 33.10 12.09
C ASP A 18 -81.95 32.07 11.15
N PHE A 19 -83.15 31.60 11.49
CA PHE A 19 -83.95 30.76 10.60
C PHE A 19 -84.73 31.63 9.60
N THR A 20 -84.84 31.18 8.35
CA THR A 20 -85.76 31.83 7.40
C THR A 20 -87.07 31.07 7.30
N ILE A 21 -88.18 31.72 7.64
CA ILE A 21 -89.53 31.19 7.41
C ILE A 21 -90.02 31.71 6.06
N SER A 22 -90.12 30.83 5.06
CA SER A 22 -90.62 31.23 3.74
C SER A 22 -92.15 31.40 3.76
N SER A 23 -92.65 32.59 3.43
CA SER A 23 -94.09 32.94 3.50
C SER A 23 -94.95 32.38 2.35
N GLY A 24 -94.38 31.56 1.45
CA GLY A 24 -94.98 31.14 0.18
C GLY A 24 -95.92 29.93 0.21
N SER A 25 -96.01 29.19 1.32
CA SER A 25 -96.99 28.10 1.55
C SER A 25 -96.93 27.65 3.01
N THR A 26 -97.92 26.87 3.47
CA THR A 26 -98.08 26.40 4.86
C THR A 26 -96.75 25.96 5.47
N THR A 27 -96.36 26.61 6.57
CA THR A 27 -95.11 26.35 7.30
C THR A 27 -95.28 25.31 8.39
N ALA A 28 -96.52 24.91 8.71
CA ALA A 28 -96.79 23.83 9.65
C ALA A 28 -97.84 22.91 9.05
N ILE A 29 -97.61 21.60 9.13
CA ILE A 29 -98.60 20.56 8.89
C ILE A 29 -98.69 19.78 10.20
N GLY A 30 -99.89 19.68 10.78
CA GLY A 30 -100.11 18.74 11.87
C GLY A 30 -99.76 17.34 11.37
N ALA A 31 -98.72 16.71 11.92
CA ALA A 31 -98.28 15.43 11.42
C ALA A 31 -99.42 14.40 11.57
N ALA A 32 -99.69 13.65 10.50
CA ALA A 32 -100.71 12.63 10.48
C ALA A 32 -100.48 11.62 11.62
N GLY A 33 -101.35 11.63 12.65
CA GLY A 33 -101.45 10.49 13.56
C GLY A 33 -101.72 10.68 15.05
N THR A 34 -102.01 11.86 15.63
CA THR A 34 -102.68 11.92 16.97
C THR A 34 -103.24 13.29 17.39
N SER A 35 -104.49 13.26 17.89
CA SER A 35 -105.20 14.24 18.75
C SER A 35 -105.48 15.67 18.29
N PHE A 36 -104.71 16.25 17.36
CA PHE A 36 -104.98 17.60 16.85
C PHE A 36 -106.07 17.51 15.76
N ASP A 37 -107.35 17.59 16.16
CA ASP A 37 -108.53 17.50 15.29
C ASP A 37 -109.23 18.87 15.14
N GLY A 38 -110.07 19.01 14.11
CA GLY A 38 -110.73 20.29 13.78
C GLY A 38 -110.16 20.92 12.50
N SER A 39 -110.57 22.15 12.20
CA SER A 39 -110.01 22.91 11.07
C SER A 39 -108.81 23.72 11.55
N GLU A 40 -107.68 23.54 10.89
CA GLU A 40 -106.41 24.18 11.24
C GLU A 40 -106.08 25.35 10.31
N SER A 41 -105.43 26.37 10.85
CA SER A 41 -104.87 27.48 10.08
C SER A 41 -103.50 27.84 10.63
N VAL A 42 -102.58 28.23 9.75
CA VAL A 42 -101.21 28.62 10.11
C VAL A 42 -101.04 30.12 9.89
N GLY A 43 -100.64 30.82 10.95
CA GLY A 43 -100.22 32.22 10.90
C GLY A 43 -98.73 32.34 11.16
N ILE A 44 -98.07 33.27 10.46
CA ILE A 44 -96.64 33.56 10.65
C ILE A 44 -96.53 35.03 11.05
N SER A 45 -95.83 35.30 12.15
CA SER A 45 -95.54 36.66 12.60
C SER A 45 -94.11 36.72 13.10
N GLY A 46 -93.25 37.44 12.37
CA GLY A 46 -91.81 37.39 12.57
C GLY A 46 -91.33 35.94 12.55
N GLN A 47 -90.66 35.53 13.62
CA GLN A 47 -90.08 34.20 13.77
C GLN A 47 -91.02 33.17 14.43
N THR A 48 -92.28 33.54 14.67
CA THR A 48 -93.27 32.68 15.33
C THR A 48 -94.25 32.10 14.32
N VAL A 49 -94.31 30.76 14.28
CA VAL A 49 -95.33 29.99 13.58
C VAL A 49 -96.46 29.67 14.57
N THR A 50 -97.67 30.13 14.27
CA THR A 50 -98.86 29.90 15.09
C THR A 50 -99.81 28.97 14.37
N LEU A 51 -100.02 27.77 14.91
CA LEU A 51 -101.05 26.84 14.51
C LEU A 51 -102.32 27.12 15.31
N THR A 52 -103.35 27.66 14.66
CA THR A 52 -104.65 27.96 15.27
C THR A 52 -105.67 26.92 14.87
N ARG A 53 -106.40 26.40 15.85
CA ARG A 53 -107.45 25.40 15.65
C ARG A 53 -108.83 26.04 15.75
N SER A 54 -109.78 25.52 14.98
CA SER A 54 -111.18 25.89 15.03
C SER A 54 -112.06 24.64 15.03
N GLY A 55 -112.71 24.38 16.17
CA GLY A 55 -113.46 23.14 16.43
C GLY A 55 -112.57 21.96 16.86
N GLY A 56 -113.15 20.76 16.95
CA GLY A 56 -112.43 19.56 17.44
C GLY A 56 -112.65 19.25 18.93
N SER A 57 -111.94 18.26 19.43
CA SER A 57 -111.95 17.82 20.82
C SER A 57 -110.87 18.54 21.66
N ILE A 58 -111.11 18.67 22.96
CA ILE A 58 -110.11 19.21 23.90
C ILE A 58 -108.90 18.28 23.86
N LEU A 59 -107.71 18.84 23.64
CA LEU A 59 -106.45 18.11 23.82
C LEU A 59 -106.23 17.92 25.30
N THR A 60 -106.30 16.68 25.78
CA THR A 60 -106.12 16.39 27.20
C THR A 60 -104.68 16.62 27.65
N ALA A 61 -104.47 16.87 28.95
CA ALA A 61 -103.13 16.93 29.53
C ALA A 61 -102.35 15.64 29.25
N SER A 62 -101.03 15.74 29.14
CA SER A 62 -100.10 14.63 28.82
C SER A 62 -100.25 14.01 27.42
N THR A 63 -101.10 14.56 26.56
CA THR A 63 -101.15 14.17 25.15
C THR A 63 -99.90 14.65 24.42
N ALA A 64 -99.26 13.75 23.66
CA ALA A 64 -98.15 14.07 22.77
C ALA A 64 -98.70 14.67 21.47
N VAL A 65 -98.12 15.78 21.02
CA VAL A 65 -98.48 16.45 19.77
C VAL A 65 -97.21 16.64 18.96
N THR A 66 -97.25 16.24 17.68
CA THR A 66 -96.14 16.43 16.73
C THR A 66 -96.58 17.43 15.67
N VAL A 67 -95.77 18.47 15.47
CA VAL A 67 -95.98 19.48 14.43
C VAL A 67 -94.80 19.41 13.48
N GLU A 68 -95.05 19.16 12.21
CA GLU A 68 -94.03 19.22 11.18
C GLU A 68 -93.99 20.63 10.62
N LEU A 69 -92.81 21.27 10.65
CA LEU A 69 -92.63 22.56 10.01
C LEU A 69 -91.99 22.40 8.63
N THR A 70 -92.65 22.90 7.59
CA THR A 70 -92.18 22.87 6.20
C THR A 70 -91.74 24.25 5.74
N ASN A 71 -90.85 24.34 4.74
CA ASN A 71 -90.33 25.61 4.20
C ASN A 71 -89.59 26.49 5.23
N ILE A 72 -89.01 25.84 6.25
CA ILE A 72 -88.05 26.44 7.17
C ILE A 72 -86.65 26.22 6.61
N LYS A 73 -85.93 27.32 6.34
CA LYS A 73 -84.51 27.26 6.01
C LYS A 73 -83.71 27.41 7.30
N ASN A 74 -82.77 26.50 7.51
CA ASN A 74 -81.81 26.60 8.60
C ASN A 74 -80.88 27.80 8.43
N PRO A 75 -80.24 28.27 9.52
CA PRO A 75 -79.13 29.22 9.45
C PRO A 75 -78.06 28.80 8.43
N THR A 76 -77.43 29.77 7.77
CA THR A 76 -76.39 29.54 6.75
C THR A 76 -75.00 29.31 7.34
N VAL A 77 -74.85 29.44 8.67
CA VAL A 77 -73.60 29.27 9.39
C VAL A 77 -73.70 28.13 10.39
N THR A 78 -72.58 27.46 10.66
CA THR A 78 -72.48 26.45 11.70
C THR A 78 -72.71 27.03 13.09
N GLY A 79 -73.29 26.24 13.98
CA GLY A 79 -73.39 26.60 15.40
C GLY A 79 -74.69 26.14 16.03
N SER A 80 -74.87 26.51 17.29
CA SER A 80 -76.14 26.30 17.99
C SER A 80 -77.24 27.10 17.29
N THR A 81 -78.39 26.48 17.08
CA THR A 81 -79.57 27.15 16.54
C THR A 81 -80.08 28.26 17.46
N GLY A 82 -79.66 28.27 18.73
CA GLY A 82 -80.36 28.97 19.80
C GLY A 82 -81.55 28.17 20.31
N THR A 83 -82.13 28.59 21.44
CA THR A 83 -83.26 27.89 22.05
C THR A 83 -84.56 28.22 21.33
N TYR A 84 -85.35 27.20 21.01
CA TYR A 84 -86.71 27.38 20.52
C TYR A 84 -87.65 27.72 21.68
N THR A 85 -88.75 28.41 21.39
CA THR A 85 -89.85 28.58 22.36
C THR A 85 -91.11 27.91 21.84
N LEU A 86 -91.69 27.03 22.65
CA LEU A 86 -92.97 26.37 22.40
C LEU A 86 -93.99 26.86 23.41
N LYS A 87 -95.12 27.37 22.93
CA LYS A 87 -96.23 27.84 23.77
C LYS A 87 -97.55 27.24 23.28
N THR A 88 -98.41 26.89 24.23
CA THR A 88 -99.81 26.63 23.95
C THR A 88 -100.64 27.76 24.53
N ALA A 89 -101.74 28.12 23.87
CA ALA A 89 -102.55 29.25 24.28
C ALA A 89 -104.03 29.02 24.03
N THR A 90 -104.86 29.76 24.74
CA THR A 90 -106.30 29.89 24.42
C THR A 90 -106.48 30.69 23.12
N ALA A 91 -107.71 30.70 22.57
CA ALA A 91 -108.06 31.54 21.42
C ALA A 91 -107.75 33.04 21.64
N ALA A 92 -107.83 33.50 22.90
CA ALA A 92 -107.53 34.86 23.34
C ALA A 92 -106.04 35.09 23.74
N ASP A 93 -105.13 34.21 23.29
CA ASP A 93 -103.67 34.30 23.46
C ASP A 93 -103.12 34.16 24.90
N ALA A 94 -103.98 33.88 25.88
CA ALA A 94 -103.55 33.51 27.22
C ALA A 94 -102.75 32.20 27.20
N VAL A 95 -101.54 32.22 27.75
CA VAL A 95 -100.62 31.07 27.86
C VAL A 95 -101.27 29.96 28.68
N ILE A 96 -101.23 28.73 28.18
CA ILE A 96 -101.67 27.52 28.88
C ILE A 96 -100.43 26.75 29.38
N ASP A 97 -99.55 26.36 28.45
CA ASP A 97 -98.23 25.80 28.73
C ASP A 97 -97.17 26.59 27.97
N GLN A 98 -95.94 26.66 28.51
CA GLN A 98 -94.79 27.19 27.79
C GLN A 98 -93.52 26.41 28.13
N ASP A 99 -92.65 26.28 27.13
CA ASP A 99 -91.25 25.91 27.28
C ASP A 99 -90.42 26.92 26.48
N THR A 100 -89.67 27.75 27.18
CA THR A 100 -88.82 28.81 26.59
C THR A 100 -87.37 28.37 26.43
N SER A 101 -87.07 27.11 26.72
CA SER A 101 -85.70 26.58 26.73
C SER A 101 -85.64 25.21 26.07
N VAL A 102 -86.41 25.05 24.98
CA VAL A 102 -86.32 23.86 24.14
C VAL A 102 -84.89 23.77 23.60
N THR A 103 -84.31 22.58 23.76
CA THR A 103 -82.91 22.33 23.45
C THR A 103 -82.58 22.76 22.03
N ALA A 104 -81.47 23.48 21.89
CA ALA A 104 -80.97 23.90 20.59
C ALA A 104 -80.41 22.70 19.82
N ASP A 105 -80.56 22.74 18.50
CA ASP A 105 -79.87 21.83 17.60
C ASP A 105 -78.52 22.45 17.16
N THR A 106 -77.68 21.66 16.51
CA THR A 106 -76.41 22.13 15.95
C THR A 106 -76.48 22.12 14.44
N ILE A 107 -76.34 23.29 13.82
CA ILE A 107 -76.13 23.45 12.39
C ILE A 107 -74.70 23.09 12.05
N THR A 108 -74.52 22.22 11.07
CA THR A 108 -73.23 21.89 10.47
C THR A 108 -73.02 22.69 9.18
N PRO A 109 -71.77 22.94 8.76
CA PRO A 109 -71.50 23.62 7.49
C PRO A 109 -72.11 22.89 6.29
N GLY A 110 -72.44 23.65 5.24
CA GLY A 110 -72.84 23.09 3.95
C GLY A 110 -71.69 22.32 3.30
N SER A 111 -72.01 21.34 2.46
CA SER A 111 -70.98 20.58 1.74
C SER A 111 -70.64 21.27 0.43
N ILE A 112 -69.42 21.80 0.29
CA ILE A 112 -68.96 22.43 -0.97
C ILE A 112 -69.03 21.39 -2.09
N SER A 113 -69.37 21.82 -3.31
CA SER A 113 -69.49 20.94 -4.48
C SER A 113 -68.49 21.32 -5.58
N SER A 114 -68.23 20.38 -6.50
CA SER A 114 -67.32 20.57 -7.64
C SER A 114 -65.91 21.02 -7.24
N THR A 115 -65.41 20.50 -6.12
CA THR A 115 -64.10 20.83 -5.55
C THR A 115 -62.98 20.16 -6.34
N ASP A 116 -61.95 20.93 -6.66
CA ASP A 116 -60.71 20.46 -7.27
C ASP A 116 -59.54 21.29 -6.75
N VAL A 117 -58.40 20.65 -6.50
CA VAL A 117 -57.15 21.29 -6.10
C VAL A 117 -56.04 20.56 -6.84
N GLU A 118 -55.48 21.18 -7.88
CA GLU A 118 -54.53 20.56 -8.80
C GLU A 118 -53.23 21.37 -8.85
N PRO A 119 -52.08 20.79 -8.44
CA PRO A 119 -50.78 21.38 -8.73
C PRO A 119 -50.48 21.35 -10.23
N GLU A 120 -50.01 22.46 -10.82
CA GLU A 120 -49.67 22.52 -12.25
C GLU A 120 -48.61 21.49 -12.66
N SER A 121 -47.74 21.14 -11.72
CA SER A 121 -46.73 20.09 -11.88
C SER A 121 -46.94 19.03 -10.82
N LEU A 122 -46.96 17.77 -11.23
CA LEU A 122 -46.99 16.62 -10.32
C LEU A 122 -45.58 16.08 -10.01
N VAL A 123 -44.55 16.93 -10.12
CA VAL A 123 -43.16 16.56 -9.86
C VAL A 123 -42.76 16.92 -8.43
N ALA A 124 -42.08 16.00 -7.75
CA ALA A 124 -41.65 16.15 -6.37
C ALA A 124 -40.71 17.34 -6.20
N GLY A 125 -40.91 18.12 -5.14
CA GLY A 125 -40.06 19.24 -4.77
C GLY A 125 -40.05 20.42 -5.74
N VAL A 126 -40.81 20.38 -6.84
CA VAL A 126 -41.03 21.53 -7.73
C VAL A 126 -41.77 22.63 -6.97
N VAL A 127 -41.37 23.87 -7.22
CA VAL A 127 -42.13 25.06 -6.84
C VAL A 127 -42.92 25.49 -8.07
N GLY A 128 -44.24 25.57 -7.95
CA GLY A 128 -45.14 25.97 -9.01
C GLY A 128 -46.47 26.45 -8.45
N ASP A 129 -47.44 26.60 -9.34
CA ASP A 129 -48.75 27.10 -8.99
C ASP A 129 -49.73 25.94 -8.73
N VAL A 130 -50.78 26.20 -7.95
CA VAL A 130 -51.84 25.24 -7.60
C VAL A 130 -53.18 25.87 -7.89
N ASP A 131 -53.93 25.28 -8.82
CA ASP A 131 -55.27 25.70 -9.17
C ASP A 131 -56.29 25.09 -8.21
N VAL A 132 -57.18 25.93 -7.71
CA VAL A 132 -58.27 25.53 -6.82
C VAL A 132 -59.60 25.95 -7.44
N SER A 133 -60.54 25.03 -7.56
CA SER A 133 -61.90 25.34 -8.01
C SER A 133 -62.95 24.70 -7.11
N PHE A 134 -64.09 25.39 -6.93
CA PHE A 134 -65.24 24.87 -6.21
C PHE A 134 -66.51 25.68 -6.49
N THR A 135 -67.68 25.19 -6.05
CA THR A 135 -68.97 25.87 -6.15
C THR A 135 -69.59 26.06 -4.76
N LEU A 136 -69.94 27.30 -4.43
CA LEU A 136 -70.58 27.67 -3.16
C LEU A 136 -71.96 27.02 -3.00
N VAL A 137 -72.31 26.60 -1.78
CA VAL A 137 -73.64 26.07 -1.46
C VAL A 137 -74.48 27.09 -0.72
N ASN A 138 -73.86 27.88 0.15
CA ASN A 138 -74.49 29.02 0.81
C ASN A 138 -73.82 30.32 0.35
N PRO A 139 -74.53 31.46 0.43
CA PRO A 139 -73.93 32.75 0.09
C PRO A 139 -72.71 33.06 0.97
N LEU A 140 -71.65 33.59 0.36
CA LEU A 140 -70.45 34.06 1.06
C LEU A 140 -70.52 35.58 1.22
N PRO A 141 -70.56 36.12 2.46
CA PRO A 141 -70.59 37.55 2.69
C PRO A 141 -69.41 38.30 2.07
N ALA A 142 -69.58 39.62 1.89
CA ALA A 142 -68.54 40.50 1.34
C ALA A 142 -67.24 40.53 2.18
N ASP A 143 -67.31 40.24 3.48
CA ASP A 143 -66.17 40.09 4.39
C ASP A 143 -65.82 38.63 4.69
N GLY A 144 -66.39 37.68 3.95
CA GLY A 144 -66.16 36.26 4.10
C GLY A 144 -64.73 35.83 3.73
N LYS A 145 -64.32 34.67 4.24
CA LYS A 145 -62.98 34.11 4.00
C LYS A 145 -63.08 32.74 3.34
N ILE A 146 -62.06 32.39 2.56
CA ILE A 146 -61.86 31.06 1.96
C ILE A 146 -60.56 30.50 2.50
N LEU A 147 -60.63 29.34 3.12
CA LEU A 147 -59.51 28.62 3.69
C LEU A 147 -59.23 27.40 2.82
N ILE A 148 -58.05 27.35 2.21
CA ILE A 148 -57.53 26.17 1.51
C ILE A 148 -56.45 25.56 2.39
N THR A 149 -56.66 24.31 2.80
CA THR A 149 -55.64 23.57 3.55
C THR A 149 -54.96 22.58 2.63
N LEU A 150 -53.67 22.78 2.42
CA LEU A 150 -52.83 21.81 1.73
C LEU A 150 -52.34 20.74 2.72
N PRO A 151 -52.13 19.51 2.28
CA PRO A 151 -51.47 18.48 3.08
C PRO A 151 -50.06 18.89 3.54
N SER A 152 -49.55 18.24 4.59
CA SER A 152 -48.24 18.55 5.19
C SER A 152 -47.03 18.31 4.29
N GLY A 153 -47.20 17.60 3.17
CA GLY A 153 -46.14 17.41 2.18
C GLY A 153 -45.78 18.72 1.44
N PHE A 154 -46.72 19.64 1.30
CA PHE A 154 -46.48 20.91 0.62
C PHE A 154 -45.75 21.90 1.52
N THR A 155 -44.84 22.68 0.94
CA THR A 155 -44.24 23.85 1.61
C THR A 155 -44.83 25.12 1.03
N ILE A 156 -45.43 25.94 1.90
CA ILE A 156 -46.04 27.21 1.55
C ILE A 156 -45.10 28.32 2.00
N SER A 157 -44.62 29.14 1.07
CA SER A 157 -43.63 30.18 1.38
C SER A 157 -44.34 31.45 1.84
N SER A 158 -44.16 31.84 3.10
CA SER A 158 -44.80 33.01 3.71
C SER A 158 -44.38 34.38 3.13
N GLY A 159 -43.49 34.40 2.13
CA GLY A 159 -42.94 35.60 1.51
C GLY A 159 -43.35 35.84 0.05
N GLY A 160 -44.28 35.05 -0.51
CA GLY A 160 -44.60 35.16 -1.94
C GLY A 160 -45.82 34.38 -2.48
N THR A 161 -46.48 33.53 -1.69
CA THR A 161 -47.74 32.92 -2.16
C THR A 161 -48.81 34.01 -2.33
N THR A 162 -49.08 34.34 -3.59
CA THR A 162 -50.17 35.22 -3.97
C THR A 162 -51.30 34.32 -4.46
N ALA A 163 -52.50 34.55 -3.93
CA ALA A 163 -53.70 33.98 -4.49
C ALA A 163 -54.21 34.96 -5.55
N ILE A 164 -54.19 34.55 -6.82
CA ILE A 164 -54.77 35.34 -7.90
C ILE A 164 -56.11 34.68 -8.22
N GLY A 165 -57.17 35.47 -8.17
CA GLY A 165 -58.44 35.02 -8.72
C GLY A 165 -58.29 34.83 -10.23
N GLY A 166 -58.49 33.62 -10.75
CA GLY A 166 -58.41 33.35 -12.19
C GLY A 166 -59.48 34.10 -13.00
N ASP A 167 -59.32 34.15 -14.33
CA ASP A 167 -60.25 34.83 -15.25
C ASP A 167 -61.71 34.38 -15.01
N GLY A 168 -62.53 35.29 -14.47
CA GLY A 168 -63.94 35.04 -14.13
C GLY A 168 -64.34 35.30 -12.69
N THR A 169 -63.44 35.79 -11.83
CA THR A 169 -63.76 36.03 -10.42
C THR A 169 -64.93 36.97 -10.19
N SER A 170 -65.95 36.44 -9.52
CA SER A 170 -67.01 37.22 -8.87
C SER A 170 -66.50 38.02 -7.65
N PHE A 171 -65.22 37.88 -7.29
CA PHE A 171 -64.60 38.64 -6.22
C PHE A 171 -64.44 40.11 -6.65
N ASP A 172 -65.35 40.94 -6.16
CA ASP A 172 -65.20 42.39 -6.09
C ASP A 172 -64.63 42.78 -4.71
N GLY A 173 -64.06 43.99 -4.61
CA GLY A 173 -63.43 44.48 -3.38
C GLY A 173 -61.90 44.32 -3.38
N SER A 174 -61.30 44.23 -2.19
CA SER A 174 -59.87 43.97 -2.01
C SER A 174 -59.65 42.65 -1.31
N GLU A 175 -58.74 41.83 -1.82
CA GLU A 175 -58.32 40.57 -1.17
C GLU A 175 -57.02 40.74 -0.39
N SER A 176 -56.86 39.91 0.64
CA SER A 176 -55.57 39.68 1.31
C SER A 176 -55.37 38.19 1.58
N VAL A 177 -54.12 37.74 1.53
CA VAL A 177 -53.76 36.34 1.74
C VAL A 177 -53.02 36.22 3.07
N GLY A 178 -53.55 35.39 3.97
CA GLY A 178 -52.90 34.99 5.21
C GLY A 178 -52.47 33.53 5.14
N ILE A 179 -51.32 33.20 5.71
CA ILE A 179 -50.80 31.82 5.75
C ILE A 179 -50.55 31.44 7.19
N ALA A 180 -51.16 30.34 7.63
CA ALA A 180 -50.95 29.75 8.94
C ALA A 180 -50.73 28.25 8.78
N SER A 181 -49.49 27.80 9.00
CA SER A 181 -49.07 26.41 8.71
C SER A 181 -49.41 26.03 7.27
N GLN A 182 -50.34 25.08 7.07
CA GLN A 182 -50.72 24.61 5.73
C GLN A 182 -52.02 25.22 5.22
N VAL A 183 -52.58 26.17 5.99
CA VAL A 183 -53.83 26.83 5.67
C VAL A 183 -53.53 28.17 5.01
N ILE A 184 -54.00 28.33 3.79
CA ILE A 184 -54.01 29.58 3.04
C ILE A 184 -55.40 30.18 3.19
N THR A 185 -55.48 31.38 3.78
CA THR A 185 -56.72 32.10 4.02
C THR A 185 -56.80 33.30 3.10
N LEU A 186 -57.74 33.27 2.15
CA LEU A 186 -58.12 34.44 1.37
C LEU A 186 -59.19 35.20 2.14
N THR A 187 -58.88 36.43 2.55
CA THR A 187 -59.83 37.32 3.22
C THR A 187 -60.32 38.38 2.25
N ARG A 188 -61.65 38.44 2.04
CA ARG A 188 -62.29 39.52 1.29
C ARG A 188 -62.51 40.74 2.18
N SER A 189 -62.31 41.93 1.65
CA SER A 189 -62.65 43.19 2.32
C SER A 189 -63.47 44.08 1.39
N GLY A 190 -64.79 44.10 1.64
CA GLY A 190 -65.75 44.83 0.82
C GLY A 190 -66.24 44.05 -0.39
N GLY A 191 -66.93 44.73 -1.31
CA GLY A 191 -67.60 44.09 -2.44
C GLY A 191 -69.02 43.63 -2.12
N SER A 192 -69.55 42.78 -2.98
CA SER A 192 -70.88 42.19 -2.94
C SER A 192 -70.81 40.78 -2.34
N GLU A 193 -71.94 40.34 -1.79
CA GLU A 193 -72.12 38.94 -1.41
C GLU A 193 -72.00 38.05 -2.65
N LEU A 194 -71.25 36.94 -2.53
CA LEU A 194 -71.26 35.90 -3.55
C LEU A 194 -72.46 35.00 -3.27
N THR A 195 -73.35 34.89 -4.25
CA THR A 195 -74.56 34.08 -4.10
C THR A 195 -74.24 32.59 -4.03
N ALA A 196 -75.17 31.80 -3.46
CA ALA A 196 -75.12 30.35 -3.60
C ALA A 196 -75.05 29.93 -5.09
N SER A 197 -74.41 28.80 -5.36
CA SER A 197 -74.15 28.26 -6.71
C SER A 197 -73.14 29.04 -7.55
N THR A 198 -72.47 30.06 -7.00
CA THR A 198 -71.35 30.73 -7.67
C THR A 198 -70.13 29.80 -7.73
N ALA A 199 -69.58 29.62 -8.93
CA ALA A 199 -68.31 28.93 -9.14
C ALA A 199 -67.15 29.87 -8.80
N VAL A 200 -66.14 29.32 -8.12
CA VAL A 200 -64.94 30.01 -7.65
C VAL A 200 -63.71 29.31 -8.22
N THR A 201 -62.76 30.08 -8.74
CA THR A 201 -61.44 29.64 -9.18
C THR A 201 -60.36 30.51 -8.55
N ILE A 202 -59.29 29.89 -8.05
CA ILE A 202 -58.18 30.54 -7.36
C ILE A 202 -56.89 29.86 -7.81
N GLU A 203 -55.91 30.64 -8.23
CA GLU A 203 -54.54 30.19 -8.50
C GLU A 203 -53.66 30.55 -7.30
N LEU A 204 -53.03 29.56 -6.69
CA LEU A 204 -52.11 29.72 -5.57
C LEU A 204 -50.67 29.59 -6.06
N THR A 205 -49.93 30.69 -6.00
CA THR A 205 -48.56 30.71 -6.55
C THR A 205 -47.49 30.31 -5.54
N ASN A 206 -46.31 29.93 -6.02
CA ASN A 206 -45.11 29.67 -5.20
C ASN A 206 -45.30 28.56 -4.15
N ILE A 207 -46.05 27.52 -4.49
CA ILE A 207 -46.25 26.34 -3.64
C ILE A 207 -45.20 25.29 -4.02
N LYS A 208 -44.44 24.81 -3.03
CA LYS A 208 -43.52 23.68 -3.23
C LYS A 208 -44.27 22.38 -2.98
N ASN A 209 -44.26 21.49 -3.96
CA ASN A 209 -44.75 20.13 -3.82
C ASN A 209 -43.98 19.32 -2.78
N SER A 210 -44.59 18.23 -2.33
CA SER A 210 -43.92 17.18 -1.56
C SER A 210 -42.58 16.80 -2.18
N THR A 211 -41.53 16.72 -1.36
CA THR A 211 -40.20 16.21 -1.78
C THR A 211 -40.16 14.69 -1.90
N THR A 212 -41.30 14.02 -1.65
CA THR A 212 -41.44 12.58 -1.78
C THR A 212 -42.55 12.27 -2.78
N ALA A 213 -42.29 11.33 -3.68
CA ALA A 213 -43.29 10.79 -4.59
C ALA A 213 -44.33 9.98 -3.81
N GLY A 214 -45.58 10.03 -4.25
CA GLY A 214 -46.72 9.39 -3.60
C GLY A 214 -47.96 10.27 -3.61
N SER A 215 -48.99 9.86 -2.87
CA SER A 215 -50.21 10.65 -2.74
C SER A 215 -49.91 11.97 -2.03
N THR A 216 -50.51 13.06 -2.49
CA THR A 216 -50.44 14.36 -1.82
C THR A 216 -51.12 14.33 -0.45
N GLY A 217 -52.06 13.42 -0.23
CA GLY A 217 -53.02 13.49 0.88
C GLY A 217 -54.24 14.34 0.49
N THR A 218 -55.30 14.30 1.28
CA THR A 218 -56.54 15.03 0.97
C THR A 218 -56.40 16.51 1.25
N TYR A 219 -56.81 17.35 0.30
CA TYR A 219 -56.96 18.79 0.54
C TYR A 219 -58.29 19.08 1.26
N SER A 220 -58.41 20.27 1.82
CA SER A 220 -59.71 20.76 2.30
C SER A 220 -59.96 22.21 1.95
N ILE A 221 -61.21 22.52 1.63
CA ILE A 221 -61.69 23.87 1.35
C ILE A 221 -62.76 24.20 2.38
N GLN A 222 -62.70 25.39 2.99
CA GLN A 222 -63.74 25.88 3.90
C GLN A 222 -64.02 27.35 3.60
N THR A 223 -65.29 27.72 3.64
CA THR A 223 -65.71 29.12 3.62
C THR A 223 -66.20 29.53 5.00
N THR A 224 -65.90 30.77 5.39
CA THR A 224 -66.31 31.30 6.69
C THR A 224 -66.82 32.74 6.56
N THR A 225 -67.58 33.18 7.55
CA THR A 225 -67.87 34.61 7.75
C THR A 225 -66.60 35.38 8.11
N GLY A 226 -66.63 36.72 8.09
CA GLY A 226 -65.50 37.53 8.56
C GLY A 226 -65.06 37.24 10.00
N ALA A 227 -65.98 36.72 10.82
CA ALA A 227 -65.76 36.29 12.21
C ALA A 227 -65.33 34.82 12.37
N ASP A 228 -64.86 34.17 11.29
CA ASP A 228 -64.33 32.80 11.29
C ASP A 228 -65.35 31.70 11.64
N VAL A 229 -66.65 31.98 11.47
CA VAL A 229 -67.72 30.96 11.59
C VAL A 229 -67.92 30.27 10.25
N ALA A 230 -67.80 28.94 10.20
CA ALA A 230 -67.91 28.17 8.96
C ALA A 230 -69.30 28.25 8.32
N ILE A 231 -69.31 28.36 7.00
CA ILE A 231 -70.50 28.43 6.13
C ILE A 231 -70.60 27.11 5.38
N ASP A 232 -69.61 26.83 4.53
CA ASP A 232 -69.49 25.59 3.78
C ASP A 232 -68.10 24.96 4.01
N GLN A 233 -67.99 23.64 3.86
CA GLN A 233 -66.71 22.94 3.86
C GLN A 233 -66.73 21.71 2.94
N ASP A 234 -65.55 21.34 2.46
CA ASP A 234 -65.22 19.99 2.02
C ASP A 234 -63.84 19.63 2.60
N THR A 235 -63.80 18.56 3.39
CA THR A 235 -62.59 18.09 4.07
C THR A 235 -61.91 16.93 3.36
N ALA A 236 -62.44 16.48 2.22
CA ALA A 236 -61.99 15.31 1.50
C ALA A 236 -61.87 15.58 0.00
N VAL A 237 -61.31 16.75 -0.36
CA VAL A 237 -60.98 17.04 -1.75
C VAL A 237 -59.91 16.05 -2.22
N ASN A 238 -60.11 15.52 -3.43
CA ASN A 238 -59.31 14.42 -3.97
C ASN A 238 -57.81 14.71 -3.91
N ALA A 239 -57.03 13.68 -3.62
CA ALA A 239 -55.58 13.76 -3.62
C ALA A 239 -55.00 13.45 -5.01
N ASP A 240 -53.85 14.04 -5.29
CA ASP A 240 -53.06 13.77 -6.50
C ASP A 240 -51.93 12.79 -6.18
N THR A 241 -51.25 12.35 -7.25
CA THR A 241 -50.05 11.53 -7.13
C THR A 241 -48.83 12.28 -7.65
N ILE A 242 -47.95 12.65 -6.74
CA ILE A 242 -46.64 13.23 -7.06
C ILE A 242 -45.68 12.13 -7.51
N THR A 243 -44.93 12.41 -8.57
CA THR A 243 -43.86 11.57 -9.11
C THR A 243 -42.51 12.24 -8.94
N PHE A 244 -41.41 11.49 -8.94
CA PHE A 244 -40.06 12.08 -8.99
C PHE A 244 -39.75 12.58 -10.40
N ALA A 245 -38.86 13.57 -10.50
CA ALA A 245 -38.25 13.91 -11.79
C ALA A 245 -37.23 12.83 -12.21
N ALA A 246 -36.78 12.90 -13.47
CA ALA A 246 -35.74 12.00 -13.95
C ALA A 246 -34.46 12.11 -13.10
N ALA A 247 -33.82 10.96 -12.87
CA ALA A 247 -32.55 10.91 -12.13
C ALA A 247 -31.49 11.80 -12.81
N ASN A 248 -30.86 12.67 -12.01
CA ASN A 248 -29.95 13.70 -12.50
C ASN A 248 -28.55 13.59 -11.91
N LYS A 249 -28.44 13.29 -10.60
CA LYS A 249 -27.19 13.32 -9.84
C LYS A 249 -27.10 12.19 -8.82
N MET A 250 -25.91 12.01 -8.26
CA MET A 250 -25.67 11.15 -7.10
C MET A 250 -25.24 12.01 -5.92
N GLU A 251 -25.55 11.55 -4.72
CA GLU A 251 -25.00 12.07 -3.47
C GLU A 251 -24.41 10.93 -2.64
N VAL A 252 -23.17 11.09 -2.17
CA VAL A 252 -22.56 10.15 -1.23
C VAL A 252 -23.07 10.47 0.18
N THR A 253 -24.13 9.80 0.61
CA THR A 253 -24.84 10.04 1.88
C THR A 253 -24.18 9.37 3.07
N THR A 254 -23.34 8.37 2.85
CA THR A 254 -22.47 7.79 3.89
C THR A 254 -21.08 7.59 3.34
N GLN A 255 -20.08 8.09 4.05
CA GLN A 255 -18.67 8.01 3.65
C GLN A 255 -18.02 6.70 4.13
N PRO A 256 -16.98 6.19 3.45
CA PRO A 256 -16.19 5.10 3.99
C PRO A 256 -15.56 5.50 5.34
N SER A 257 -15.25 4.51 6.18
CA SER A 257 -14.49 4.76 7.42
C SER A 257 -13.19 5.50 7.13
N SER A 258 -12.88 6.53 7.93
CA SER A 258 -11.71 7.40 7.73
C SER A 258 -10.37 6.68 7.87
N SER A 259 -10.35 5.50 8.50
CA SER A 259 -9.19 4.61 8.54
C SER A 259 -9.59 3.14 8.56
N THR A 260 -8.83 2.28 7.89
CA THR A 260 -9.00 0.82 7.90
C THR A 260 -7.65 0.13 7.70
N VAL A 261 -7.55 -1.13 8.11
CA VAL A 261 -6.36 -1.98 7.92
C VAL A 261 -6.34 -2.56 6.50
N ALA A 262 -5.16 -2.65 5.88
CA ALA A 262 -4.97 -3.23 4.56
C ALA A 262 -5.62 -4.61 4.44
N GLY A 263 -6.39 -4.81 3.37
CA GLY A 263 -7.13 -6.05 3.10
C GLY A 263 -8.41 -6.25 3.92
N VAL A 264 -8.62 -5.48 4.99
CA VAL A 264 -9.83 -5.54 5.82
C VAL A 264 -10.93 -4.66 5.21
N ALA A 265 -12.17 -5.14 5.22
CA ALA A 265 -13.31 -4.35 4.75
C ALA A 265 -13.54 -3.09 5.60
N PHE A 266 -13.95 -2.00 4.97
CA PHE A 266 -14.35 -0.78 5.69
C PHE A 266 -15.42 -1.09 6.72
N THR A 267 -15.26 -0.60 7.94
CA THR A 267 -16.24 -0.80 9.01
C THR A 267 -17.52 -0.01 8.73
N GLN A 268 -17.35 1.24 8.27
CA GLN A 268 -18.42 2.01 7.64
C GLN A 268 -18.26 1.89 6.12
N GLN A 269 -19.24 1.26 5.48
CA GLN A 269 -19.27 1.16 4.02
C GLN A 269 -19.94 2.41 3.42
N PRO A 270 -19.53 2.84 2.21
CA PRO A 270 -20.17 3.94 1.53
C PRO A 270 -21.62 3.66 1.16
N VAL A 271 -22.44 4.71 1.17
CA VAL A 271 -23.82 4.70 0.66
C VAL A 271 -23.97 5.88 -0.31
N VAL A 272 -24.57 5.61 -1.47
CA VAL A 272 -24.82 6.60 -2.52
C VAL A 272 -26.31 6.64 -2.82
N THR A 273 -26.89 7.82 -2.83
CA THR A 273 -28.30 8.05 -3.17
C THR A 273 -28.41 8.67 -4.56
N ILE A 274 -29.32 8.16 -5.38
CA ILE A 274 -29.64 8.70 -6.70
C ILE A 274 -30.74 9.75 -6.54
N GLN A 275 -30.47 10.96 -7.04
CA GLN A 275 -31.36 12.10 -6.88
C GLN A 275 -31.74 12.73 -8.22
N ASP A 276 -32.90 13.36 -8.24
CA ASP A 276 -33.32 14.25 -9.33
C ASP A 276 -32.63 15.63 -9.22
N GLU A 277 -32.98 16.54 -10.13
CA GLU A 277 -32.40 17.89 -10.15
C GLU A 277 -32.74 18.70 -8.89
N PHE A 278 -33.89 18.44 -8.27
CA PHE A 278 -34.37 19.11 -7.06
C PHE A 278 -33.79 18.53 -5.77
N GLY A 279 -33.03 17.43 -5.85
CA GLY A 279 -32.40 16.77 -4.70
C GLY A 279 -33.30 15.74 -4.01
N ASN A 280 -34.42 15.35 -4.63
CA ASN A 280 -35.27 14.28 -4.10
C ASN A 280 -34.69 12.91 -4.50
N THR A 281 -34.89 11.90 -3.66
CA THR A 281 -34.46 10.53 -3.98
C THR A 281 -35.37 9.91 -5.04
N VAL A 282 -34.78 9.39 -6.11
CA VAL A 282 -35.50 8.71 -7.19
C VAL A 282 -35.67 7.24 -6.80
N THR A 283 -36.76 6.94 -6.09
CA THR A 283 -36.94 5.65 -5.39
C THR A 283 -37.21 4.46 -6.31
N ASP A 284 -37.63 4.66 -7.56
CA ASP A 284 -37.75 3.57 -8.53
C ASP A 284 -36.42 3.28 -9.27
N SER A 285 -35.37 4.07 -9.01
CA SER A 285 -34.11 3.94 -9.73
C SER A 285 -33.43 2.62 -9.41
N THR A 286 -33.06 1.89 -10.47
CA THR A 286 -32.29 0.65 -10.43
C THR A 286 -30.89 0.80 -11.04
N LEU A 287 -30.40 2.04 -11.19
CA LEU A 287 -29.09 2.27 -11.82
C LEU A 287 -27.99 1.60 -11.01
N THR A 288 -27.00 1.05 -11.71
CA THR A 288 -25.79 0.48 -11.10
C THR A 288 -24.72 1.55 -10.98
N VAL A 289 -24.26 1.80 -9.75
CA VAL A 289 -23.17 2.73 -9.46
C VAL A 289 -21.90 1.94 -9.20
N THR A 290 -20.80 2.34 -9.84
CA THR A 290 -19.50 1.69 -9.71
C THR A 290 -18.56 2.53 -8.86
N ALA A 291 -18.09 1.98 -7.74
CA ALA A 291 -17.02 2.51 -6.93
C ALA A 291 -15.66 2.14 -7.53
N SER A 292 -14.71 3.07 -7.51
CA SER A 292 -13.33 2.85 -7.94
C SER A 292 -12.38 3.65 -7.05
N LEU A 293 -11.11 3.27 -7.03
CA LEU A 293 -10.07 4.06 -6.37
C LEU A 293 -9.66 5.22 -7.31
N GLN A 294 -9.91 6.45 -6.87
CA GLN A 294 -9.60 7.66 -7.63
C GLN A 294 -8.16 8.13 -7.39
N THR A 295 -7.71 8.08 -6.14
CA THR A 295 -6.37 8.51 -5.71
C THR A 295 -5.69 7.44 -4.87
N GLY A 296 -4.37 7.39 -4.98
CA GLY A 296 -3.53 6.37 -4.34
C GLY A 296 -3.40 5.10 -5.17
N ASP A 297 -2.51 4.22 -4.72
CA ASP A 297 -2.28 2.88 -5.26
C ASP A 297 -3.06 1.79 -4.51
N GLY A 298 -3.05 0.59 -5.07
CA GLY A 298 -3.71 -0.59 -4.50
C GLY A 298 -4.90 -1.06 -5.31
N THR A 299 -5.48 -2.16 -4.83
CA THR A 299 -6.61 -2.85 -5.45
C THR A 299 -7.81 -2.69 -4.55
N LEU A 300 -8.85 -2.02 -5.06
CA LEU A 300 -10.18 -2.03 -4.44
C LEU A 300 -10.80 -3.41 -4.66
N SER A 301 -11.04 -4.13 -3.56
CA SER A 301 -11.66 -5.45 -3.55
C SER A 301 -13.12 -5.36 -3.06
N GLY A 302 -13.88 -6.45 -3.22
CA GLY A 302 -15.31 -6.51 -2.89
C GLY A 302 -16.21 -6.23 -4.09
N THR A 303 -17.51 -6.01 -3.84
CA THR A 303 -18.49 -5.73 -4.89
C THR A 303 -18.53 -4.24 -5.21
N ALA A 304 -17.71 -3.83 -6.17
CA ALA A 304 -17.55 -2.42 -6.55
C ALA A 304 -18.68 -1.87 -7.43
N ALA A 305 -19.48 -2.70 -8.10
CA ALA A 305 -20.64 -2.28 -8.89
C ALA A 305 -21.93 -2.79 -8.23
N VAL A 306 -22.78 -1.88 -7.77
CA VAL A 306 -23.99 -2.20 -7.01
C VAL A 306 -25.19 -1.46 -7.60
N ALA A 307 -26.28 -2.18 -7.85
CA ALA A 307 -27.54 -1.61 -8.29
C ALA A 307 -28.27 -0.92 -7.14
N ALA A 308 -28.88 0.23 -7.42
CA ALA A 308 -29.73 0.91 -6.46
C ALA A 308 -30.97 0.07 -6.12
N SER A 309 -31.34 0.09 -4.85
CA SER A 309 -32.62 -0.39 -4.34
C SER A 309 -33.30 0.78 -3.66
N SER A 310 -34.52 1.10 -4.06
CA SER A 310 -35.24 2.29 -3.57
C SER A 310 -34.45 3.61 -3.80
N GLY A 311 -33.71 3.71 -4.91
CA GLY A 311 -32.84 4.85 -5.20
C GLY A 311 -31.55 4.93 -4.38
N VAL A 312 -31.24 3.91 -3.56
CA VAL A 312 -30.08 3.88 -2.67
C VAL A 312 -29.16 2.71 -3.01
N VAL A 313 -27.87 3.00 -3.16
CA VAL A 313 -26.78 2.05 -3.39
C VAL A 313 -26.02 1.87 -2.09
N THR A 314 -26.07 0.67 -1.52
CA THR A 314 -25.34 0.32 -0.28
C THR A 314 -24.21 -0.64 -0.60
N TYR A 315 -22.97 -0.23 -0.39
CA TYR A 315 -21.80 -1.08 -0.62
C TYR A 315 -21.56 -2.02 0.57
N SER A 316 -20.94 -3.17 0.28
CA SER A 316 -20.54 -4.13 1.31
C SER A 316 -19.22 -4.79 0.94
N GLY A 317 -18.34 -4.99 1.93
CA GLY A 317 -17.09 -5.72 1.75
C GLY A 317 -16.03 -4.99 0.94
N LEU A 318 -16.18 -3.68 0.68
CA LEU A 318 -15.12 -2.92 0.03
C LEU A 318 -13.89 -2.84 0.94
N SER A 319 -12.72 -3.14 0.38
CA SER A 319 -11.41 -3.08 1.06
C SER A 319 -10.30 -2.67 0.08
N ILE A 320 -9.17 -2.19 0.60
CA ILE A 320 -7.98 -1.85 -0.20
C ILE A 320 -6.75 -2.52 0.42
N ASN A 321 -5.90 -3.11 -0.41
CA ASN A 321 -4.73 -3.91 0.03
C ASN A 321 -3.44 -3.09 0.27
N LEU A 322 -3.29 -1.89 -0.29
CA LEU A 322 -2.09 -1.08 -0.12
C LEU A 322 -2.32 0.11 0.82
N THR A 323 -1.32 0.38 1.67
CA THR A 323 -1.32 1.51 2.60
C THR A 323 -1.32 2.86 1.89
N GLY A 324 -1.79 3.91 2.58
CA GLY A 324 -1.70 5.30 2.12
C GLY A 324 -2.67 6.19 2.89
N THR A 325 -2.35 7.47 3.01
CA THR A 325 -3.10 8.43 3.85
C THR A 325 -4.10 9.28 3.07
N ASP A 326 -4.10 9.19 1.75
CA ASP A 326 -4.77 10.07 0.80
C ASP A 326 -5.66 9.30 -0.19
N LYS A 327 -6.15 8.12 0.21
CA LYS A 327 -7.04 7.31 -0.63
C LYS A 327 -8.39 8.01 -0.79
N VAL A 328 -8.92 8.05 -2.00
CA VAL A 328 -10.25 8.61 -2.31
C VAL A 328 -10.99 7.62 -3.20
N LEU A 329 -12.24 7.31 -2.86
CA LEU A 329 -13.13 6.57 -3.75
C LEU A 329 -13.86 7.52 -4.68
N ARG A 330 -14.04 7.09 -5.92
CA ARG A 330 -14.93 7.70 -6.92
C ARG A 330 -16.10 6.76 -7.16
N PHE A 331 -17.30 7.32 -7.24
CA PHE A 331 -18.53 6.64 -7.60
C PHE A 331 -18.93 7.12 -8.99
N THR A 332 -19.24 6.21 -9.90
CA THR A 332 -19.53 6.54 -11.30
C THR A 332 -20.82 5.92 -11.76
N GLN A 333 -21.57 6.70 -12.54
CA GLN A 333 -22.76 6.28 -13.24
C GLN A 333 -22.87 7.15 -14.51
N SER A 334 -22.91 6.53 -15.69
CA SER A 334 -22.73 7.22 -16.97
C SER A 334 -23.99 7.85 -17.56
N SER A 335 -25.18 7.47 -17.10
CA SER A 335 -26.46 8.02 -17.59
C SER A 335 -26.92 9.25 -16.81
N LEU A 336 -26.29 9.59 -15.68
CA LEU A 336 -26.57 10.80 -14.92
C LEU A 336 -25.82 11.99 -15.53
N SER A 337 -26.52 13.12 -15.66
CA SER A 337 -25.99 14.32 -16.32
C SER A 337 -25.14 15.19 -15.40
N ASN A 338 -25.30 15.06 -14.08
CA ASN A 338 -24.61 15.87 -13.07
C ASN A 338 -23.78 14.97 -12.14
N THR A 339 -22.48 15.22 -12.08
CA THR A 339 -21.49 14.41 -11.32
C THR A 339 -20.80 15.20 -10.21
N THR A 340 -21.47 16.22 -9.67
CA THR A 340 -20.86 17.17 -8.71
C THR A 340 -20.47 16.55 -7.36
N VAL A 341 -21.13 15.48 -6.92
CA VAL A 341 -20.84 14.79 -5.64
C VAL A 341 -20.64 13.31 -5.88
N ASP A 342 -19.46 12.97 -6.42
CA ASP A 342 -19.15 11.62 -6.85
C ASP A 342 -17.90 11.03 -6.17
N THR A 343 -17.29 11.71 -5.19
CA THR A 343 -16.12 11.23 -4.45
C THR A 343 -16.30 11.22 -2.95
N SER A 344 -15.56 10.33 -2.27
CA SER A 344 -15.36 10.42 -0.83
C SER A 344 -14.35 11.51 -0.45
N PRO A 345 -14.31 11.94 0.82
CA PRO A 345 -13.12 12.55 1.40
C PRO A 345 -11.92 11.59 1.36
N ALA A 346 -10.72 12.13 1.58
CA ALA A 346 -9.52 11.32 1.76
C ALA A 346 -9.60 10.48 3.04
N PHE A 347 -9.17 9.22 2.96
CA PHE A 347 -9.10 8.29 4.10
C PHE A 347 -7.79 7.50 4.07
N THR A 348 -7.46 6.87 5.21
CA THR A 348 -6.19 6.16 5.41
C THR A 348 -6.35 4.64 5.38
N ILE A 349 -5.49 3.96 4.63
CA ILE A 349 -5.26 2.52 4.78
C ILE A 349 -3.96 2.31 5.56
N THR A 350 -4.06 1.62 6.69
CA THR A 350 -2.93 1.25 7.57
C THR A 350 -2.45 -0.16 7.26
N PHE A 351 -1.20 -0.48 7.65
CA PHE A 351 -0.61 -1.80 7.37
C PHE A 351 -1.35 -2.91 8.14
N ALA A 352 -1.39 -4.11 7.57
CA ALA A 352 -1.81 -5.30 8.28
C ALA A 352 -0.69 -5.84 9.19
N ALA A 353 -0.95 -6.96 9.87
CA ALA A 353 0.06 -7.59 10.73
C ALA A 353 1.31 -7.98 9.92
N ALA A 354 2.49 -7.84 10.56
CA ALA A 354 3.76 -8.23 9.95
C ALA A 354 3.75 -9.71 9.56
N ASN A 355 4.16 -10.00 8.32
CA ASN A 355 4.07 -11.33 7.73
C ASN A 355 5.40 -11.80 7.13
N LYS A 356 6.14 -10.92 6.45
CA LYS A 356 7.33 -11.26 5.65
C LYS A 356 8.41 -10.18 5.71
N LEU A 357 9.62 -10.53 5.30
CA LEU A 357 10.67 -9.56 5.01
C LEU A 357 10.66 -9.21 3.51
N GLY A 358 11.01 -7.98 3.17
CA GLY A 358 11.24 -7.55 1.80
C GLY A 358 12.55 -6.76 1.69
N VAL A 359 13.49 -7.25 0.87
CA VAL A 359 14.74 -6.54 0.60
C VAL A 359 14.46 -5.37 -0.36
N THR A 360 14.49 -4.15 0.15
CA THR A 360 14.18 -2.92 -0.62
C THR A 360 15.42 -2.27 -1.23
N THR A 361 16.60 -2.59 -0.72
CA THR A 361 17.88 -2.21 -1.33
C THR A 361 18.84 -3.37 -1.26
N GLN A 362 19.41 -3.74 -2.39
CA GLN A 362 20.37 -4.83 -2.52
C GLN A 362 21.78 -4.36 -2.13
N PRO A 363 22.68 -5.25 -1.68
CA PRO A 363 24.09 -4.91 -1.56
C PRO A 363 24.69 -4.56 -2.94
N SER A 364 25.83 -3.86 -2.95
CA SER A 364 26.60 -3.65 -4.18
C SER A 364 26.91 -4.99 -4.86
N SER A 365 26.70 -5.07 -6.18
CA SER A 365 26.88 -6.31 -6.97
C SER A 365 28.34 -6.82 -7.01
N SER A 366 29.30 -5.98 -6.65
CA SER A 366 30.71 -6.36 -6.51
C SER A 366 31.40 -5.56 -5.39
N THR A 367 32.29 -6.20 -4.64
CA THR A 367 33.13 -5.55 -3.63
C THR A 367 34.43 -6.32 -3.43
N VAL A 368 35.48 -5.65 -2.97
CA VAL A 368 36.77 -6.32 -2.67
C VAL A 368 36.66 -7.08 -1.34
N ALA A 369 37.28 -8.26 -1.26
CA ALA A 369 37.32 -9.06 -0.03
C ALA A 369 37.78 -8.25 1.19
N GLY A 370 36.99 -8.28 2.27
CA GLY A 370 37.22 -7.55 3.51
C GLY A 370 36.77 -6.07 3.49
N VAL A 371 36.45 -5.50 2.33
CA VAL A 371 35.93 -4.14 2.20
C VAL A 371 34.41 -4.15 2.38
N ALA A 372 33.86 -3.14 3.05
CA ALA A 372 32.42 -3.00 3.21
C ALA A 372 31.72 -2.72 1.88
N PHE A 373 30.50 -3.25 1.71
CA PHE A 373 29.69 -2.96 0.53
C PHE A 373 29.46 -1.45 0.39
N SER A 374 29.66 -0.93 -0.83
CA SER A 374 29.44 0.50 -1.10
C SER A 374 27.95 0.86 -1.04
N GLN A 375 27.09 -0.01 -1.55
CA GLN A 375 25.65 0.00 -1.29
C GLN A 375 25.37 -1.06 -0.23
N GLN A 376 24.83 -0.65 0.91
CA GLN A 376 24.43 -1.56 1.98
C GLN A 376 22.98 -2.03 1.78
N PRO A 377 22.65 -3.27 2.18
CA PRO A 377 21.28 -3.75 2.12
C PRO A 377 20.31 -2.98 3.02
N VAL A 378 19.06 -2.87 2.58
CA VAL A 378 17.94 -2.36 3.37
C VAL A 378 16.80 -3.37 3.29
N VAL A 379 16.21 -3.70 4.43
CA VAL A 379 15.15 -4.71 4.54
C VAL A 379 13.95 -4.13 5.28
N ALA A 380 12.79 -4.14 4.63
CA ALA A 380 11.53 -3.75 5.23
C ALA A 380 10.83 -4.98 5.83
N ILE A 381 10.19 -4.79 6.98
CA ILE A 381 9.23 -5.72 7.56
C ILE A 381 7.89 -5.40 6.95
N GLN A 382 7.31 -6.36 6.25
CA GLN A 382 6.12 -6.16 5.43
C GLN A 382 4.96 -7.03 5.91
N ASP A 383 3.73 -6.56 5.67
CA ASP A 383 2.53 -7.38 5.76
C ASP A 383 2.39 -8.32 4.55
N GLU A 384 1.31 -9.10 4.49
CA GLU A 384 1.10 -10.07 3.40
C GLU A 384 1.00 -9.40 2.02
N PHE A 385 0.50 -8.16 1.98
CA PHE A 385 0.29 -7.37 0.76
C PHE A 385 1.55 -6.60 0.33
N GLY A 386 2.62 -6.62 1.13
CA GLY A 386 3.89 -5.94 0.83
C GLY A 386 3.99 -4.53 1.40
N ASN A 387 3.04 -4.09 2.24
CA ASN A 387 3.13 -2.80 2.90
C ASN A 387 4.14 -2.84 4.04
N THR A 388 4.93 -1.78 4.22
CA THR A 388 5.85 -1.70 5.35
C THR A 388 5.08 -1.49 6.66
N VAL A 389 5.33 -2.35 7.64
CA VAL A 389 4.73 -2.30 8.97
C VAL A 389 5.50 -1.29 9.82
N THR A 390 5.12 -0.01 9.73
CA THR A 390 5.94 1.09 10.23
C THR A 390 6.01 1.22 11.75
N ASN A 391 5.18 0.50 12.52
CA ASN A 391 5.33 0.41 13.97
C ASN A 391 6.24 -0.74 14.43
N SER A 392 6.78 -1.54 13.50
CA SER A 392 7.62 -2.69 13.83
C SER A 392 9.04 -2.27 14.19
N SER A 393 9.55 -2.87 15.27
CA SER A 393 10.91 -2.71 15.78
C SER A 393 11.69 -4.03 15.85
N LEU A 394 11.22 -5.07 15.14
CA LEU A 394 11.86 -6.38 15.16
C LEU A 394 13.30 -6.30 14.64
N SER A 395 14.18 -7.08 15.26
CA SER A 395 15.57 -7.24 14.79
C SER A 395 15.63 -8.21 13.63
N VAL A 396 16.16 -7.75 12.50
CA VAL A 396 16.44 -8.57 11.31
C VAL A 396 17.91 -8.97 11.34
N THR A 397 18.20 -10.24 11.10
CA THR A 397 19.57 -10.77 11.08
C THR A 397 20.00 -11.15 9.67
N ALA A 398 21.10 -10.59 9.18
CA ALA A 398 21.77 -10.94 7.95
C ALA A 398 22.77 -12.09 8.16
N SER A 399 22.84 -12.98 7.18
CA SER A 399 23.74 -14.12 7.15
C SER A 399 24.16 -14.43 5.72
N LEU A 400 25.29 -15.14 5.55
CA LEU A 400 25.69 -15.64 4.24
C LEU A 400 24.94 -16.95 3.97
N GLN A 401 24.09 -16.97 2.95
CA GLN A 401 23.29 -18.14 2.55
C GLN A 401 24.09 -19.10 1.66
N THR A 402 24.83 -18.54 0.70
CA THR A 402 25.66 -19.29 -0.25
C THR A 402 27.04 -18.65 -0.39
N GLY A 403 28.02 -19.48 -0.71
CA GLY A 403 29.42 -19.10 -0.76
C GLY A 403 30.15 -19.29 0.56
N ASP A 404 31.47 -19.19 0.51
CA ASP A 404 32.40 -19.31 1.63
C ASP A 404 32.84 -17.94 2.18
N GLY A 405 33.49 -17.93 3.34
CA GLY A 405 33.92 -16.72 4.05
C GLY A 405 32.97 -16.29 5.17
N SER A 406 33.36 -15.23 5.86
CA SER A 406 32.67 -14.70 7.02
C SER A 406 32.04 -13.35 6.69
N LEU A 407 30.74 -13.22 6.91
CA LEU A 407 30.03 -11.94 6.93
C LEU A 407 30.43 -11.19 8.21
N SER A 408 30.97 -9.99 8.06
CA SER A 408 31.40 -9.11 9.17
C SER A 408 30.56 -7.83 9.20
N GLY A 409 30.71 -7.03 10.26
CA GLY A 409 29.94 -5.80 10.49
C GLY A 409 28.73 -6.01 11.41
N THR A 410 27.77 -5.09 11.36
CA THR A 410 26.54 -5.17 12.17
C THR A 410 25.53 -6.08 11.49
N VAL A 411 25.60 -7.38 11.77
CA VAL A 411 24.76 -8.41 11.12
C VAL A 411 23.34 -8.51 11.69
N SER A 412 23.02 -7.82 12.79
CA SER A 412 21.67 -7.77 13.36
C SER A 412 21.26 -6.33 13.62
N VAL A 413 20.17 -5.89 12.99
CA VAL A 413 19.68 -4.51 13.05
C VAL A 413 18.22 -4.50 13.47
N ALA A 414 17.91 -3.76 14.53
CA ALA A 414 16.53 -3.46 14.91
C ALA A 414 15.91 -2.51 13.88
N ALA A 415 14.73 -2.87 13.38
CA ALA A 415 14.01 -2.02 12.44
C ALA A 415 13.61 -0.69 13.10
N SER A 416 13.75 0.40 12.36
CA SER A 416 13.19 1.71 12.68
C SER A 416 12.13 2.04 11.64
N SER A 417 10.94 2.41 12.07
CA SER A 417 9.77 2.56 11.19
C SER A 417 9.52 1.34 10.29
N GLY A 418 9.73 0.13 10.81
CA GLY A 418 9.60 -1.12 10.04
C GLY A 418 10.75 -1.40 9.06
N VAL A 419 11.83 -0.62 9.05
CA VAL A 419 12.96 -0.77 8.12
C VAL A 419 14.27 -1.01 8.86
N ALA A 420 14.97 -2.09 8.52
CA ALA A 420 16.32 -2.39 8.98
C ALA A 420 17.35 -1.95 7.92
N THR A 421 18.15 -0.95 8.24
CA THR A 421 19.21 -0.40 7.38
C THR A 421 20.57 -0.87 7.87
N TYR A 422 21.27 -1.65 7.05
CA TYR A 422 22.57 -2.19 7.41
C TYR A 422 23.70 -1.21 7.14
N SER A 423 24.79 -1.35 7.90
CA SER A 423 26.02 -0.58 7.70
C SER A 423 27.26 -1.45 7.99
N GLY A 424 28.32 -1.22 7.22
CA GLY A 424 29.60 -1.88 7.42
C GLY A 424 29.63 -3.38 7.11
N LEU A 425 28.61 -3.94 6.45
CA LEU A 425 28.65 -5.35 6.05
C LEU A 425 29.74 -5.58 5.01
N SER A 426 30.56 -6.60 5.24
CA SER A 426 31.65 -7.06 4.35
C SER A 426 31.80 -8.58 4.38
N ILE A 427 32.40 -9.15 3.33
CA ILE A 427 32.76 -10.57 3.29
C ILE A 427 34.26 -10.68 3.04
N ASN A 428 34.95 -11.47 3.85
CA ASN A 428 36.42 -11.57 3.84
C ASN A 428 37.01 -12.51 2.78
N LEU A 429 36.17 -13.21 2.02
CA LEU A 429 36.62 -14.20 1.04
C LEU A 429 35.99 -13.96 -0.34
N VAL A 430 36.83 -14.06 -1.36
CA VAL A 430 36.45 -13.93 -2.77
C VAL A 430 35.43 -14.98 -3.21
N GLY A 431 34.70 -14.72 -4.28
CA GLY A 431 33.77 -15.67 -4.92
C GLY A 431 32.64 -14.97 -5.67
N THR A 432 32.07 -15.64 -6.68
CA THR A 432 31.11 -15.06 -7.63
C THR A 432 29.65 -15.24 -7.25
N ASP A 433 29.34 -16.18 -6.35
CA ASP A 433 27.97 -16.63 -6.04
C ASP A 433 27.59 -16.39 -4.57
N LYS A 434 27.99 -15.24 -4.02
CA LYS A 434 27.62 -14.87 -2.65
C LYS A 434 26.15 -14.44 -2.64
N VAL A 435 25.37 -14.96 -1.71
CA VAL A 435 23.98 -14.56 -1.47
C VAL A 435 23.80 -14.29 0.01
N LEU A 436 23.26 -13.13 0.37
CA LEU A 436 22.85 -12.87 1.74
C LEU A 436 21.42 -13.36 1.96
N ARG A 437 21.17 -13.91 3.15
CA ARG A 437 19.86 -14.23 3.70
C ARG A 437 19.61 -13.35 4.91
N PHE A 438 18.43 -12.75 4.96
CA PHE A 438 17.89 -12.03 6.09
C PHE A 438 16.89 -12.93 6.82
N THR A 439 16.81 -12.85 8.14
CA THR A 439 15.93 -13.70 8.92
C THR A 439 15.28 -12.93 10.06
N GLN A 440 14.06 -13.35 10.41
CA GLN A 440 13.32 -12.90 11.58
C GLN A 440 12.39 -14.04 12.00
N SER A 441 12.53 -14.53 13.24
CA SER A 441 11.91 -15.79 13.70
C SER A 441 10.41 -15.73 14.02
N SER A 442 9.86 -14.54 14.27
CA SER A 442 8.44 -14.32 14.58
C SER A 442 7.57 -14.08 13.35
N LEU A 443 8.15 -13.91 12.17
CA LEU A 443 7.41 -13.75 10.92
C LEU A 443 7.01 -15.10 10.34
N THR A 444 5.82 -15.17 9.75
CA THR A 444 5.22 -16.43 9.26
C THR A 444 5.69 -16.82 7.86
N ASN A 445 6.18 -15.87 7.06
CA ASN A 445 6.58 -16.11 5.68
C ASN A 445 8.06 -15.74 5.44
N THR A 446 8.85 -16.71 4.99
CA THR A 446 10.30 -16.63 4.80
C THR A 446 10.74 -16.69 3.32
N THR A 447 9.86 -16.34 2.37
CA THR A 447 10.15 -16.55 0.92
C THR A 447 10.88 -15.41 0.22
N THR A 448 11.01 -14.21 0.83
CA THR A 448 11.50 -12.97 0.16
C THR A 448 12.63 -12.28 0.91
N ASP A 449 13.57 -13.08 1.41
CA ASP A 449 14.57 -12.67 2.37
C ASP A 449 16.00 -12.90 1.88
N THR A 450 16.21 -13.12 0.57
CA THR A 450 17.55 -13.25 -0.02
C THR A 450 17.87 -12.17 -1.03
N THR A 451 19.16 -11.87 -1.19
CA THR A 451 19.67 -11.06 -2.29
C THR A 451 19.79 -11.89 -3.57
N PRO A 452 19.88 -11.27 -4.77
CA PRO A 452 20.52 -11.90 -5.91
C PRO A 452 21.98 -12.26 -5.59
N ALA A 453 22.58 -13.15 -6.39
CA ALA A 453 24.00 -13.46 -6.29
C ALA A 453 24.86 -12.23 -6.62
N PHE A 454 25.95 -12.03 -5.88
CA PHE A 454 26.93 -10.96 -6.09
C PHE A 454 28.36 -11.47 -5.89
N THR A 455 29.33 -10.70 -6.39
CA THR A 455 30.74 -11.09 -6.41
C THR A 455 31.56 -10.40 -5.33
N ILE A 456 32.46 -11.14 -4.69
CA ILE A 456 33.57 -10.60 -3.91
C ILE A 456 34.86 -10.81 -4.71
N THR A 457 35.53 -9.72 -5.07
CA THR A 457 36.73 -9.73 -5.90
C THR A 457 37.99 -9.68 -5.07
N PHE A 458 39.10 -10.09 -5.68
CA PHE A 458 40.43 -9.86 -5.12
C PHE A 458 40.71 -8.35 -5.00
N ALA A 459 41.62 -8.00 -4.10
CA ALA A 459 42.24 -6.69 -4.13
C ALA A 459 43.04 -6.52 -5.44
N ALA A 460 43.13 -5.29 -5.95
CA ALA A 460 43.96 -5.01 -7.12
C ALA A 460 45.43 -5.31 -6.81
N ALA A 461 46.15 -5.85 -7.79
CA ALA A 461 47.60 -6.05 -7.70
C ALA A 461 48.30 -4.69 -7.52
N ASN A 462 49.18 -4.60 -6.52
CA ASN A 462 49.80 -3.35 -6.10
C ASN A 462 51.33 -3.42 -6.04
N LYS A 463 51.88 -4.54 -5.54
CA LYS A 463 53.32 -4.72 -5.29
C LYS A 463 53.79 -6.15 -5.53
N LEU A 464 55.12 -6.32 -5.64
CA LEU A 464 55.78 -7.63 -5.64
C LEU A 464 56.34 -7.91 -4.25
N GLY A 465 56.24 -9.15 -3.78
CA GLY A 465 56.89 -9.62 -2.56
C GLY A 465 57.76 -10.83 -2.85
N VAL A 466 59.07 -10.74 -2.62
CA VAL A 466 59.97 -11.89 -2.74
C VAL A 466 59.75 -12.84 -1.55
N THR A 467 59.21 -14.04 -1.83
CA THR A 467 58.82 -15.05 -0.84
C THR A 467 59.87 -16.15 -0.65
N THR A 468 60.75 -16.34 -1.63
CA THR A 468 61.94 -17.20 -1.51
C THR A 468 63.10 -16.47 -2.13
N GLN A 469 64.19 -16.35 -1.39
CA GLN A 469 65.40 -15.64 -1.82
C GLN A 469 66.34 -16.60 -2.57
N PRO A 470 67.19 -16.09 -3.48
CA PRO A 470 68.27 -16.90 -4.02
C PRO A 470 69.22 -17.34 -2.88
N SER A 471 69.92 -18.45 -3.07
CA SER A 471 70.94 -18.89 -2.10
C SER A 471 71.98 -17.80 -1.87
N SER A 472 72.46 -17.66 -0.63
CA SER A 472 73.41 -16.61 -0.24
C SER A 472 74.80 -16.75 -0.87
N SER A 473 75.13 -17.94 -1.38
CA SER A 473 76.36 -18.23 -2.11
C SER A 473 76.06 -19.18 -3.27
N ASN A 474 76.54 -18.87 -4.47
CA ASN A 474 76.37 -19.69 -5.68
C ASN A 474 77.67 -19.70 -6.50
N ILE A 475 77.81 -20.64 -7.43
CA ILE A 475 78.99 -20.75 -8.31
C ILE A 475 78.75 -19.97 -9.62
N SER A 476 79.82 -19.35 -10.13
CA SER A 476 79.81 -18.57 -11.37
C SER A 476 79.41 -19.43 -12.58
N GLY A 477 78.42 -18.98 -13.34
CA GLY A 477 77.89 -19.66 -14.54
C GLY A 477 76.81 -20.70 -14.24
N GLU A 478 76.66 -21.08 -12.97
CA GLU A 478 75.83 -22.20 -12.55
C GLU A 478 74.48 -21.73 -11.99
N ALA A 479 73.45 -22.54 -12.17
CA ALA A 479 72.11 -22.22 -11.67
C ALA A 479 72.12 -22.11 -10.14
N PHE A 480 71.42 -21.11 -9.59
CA PHE A 480 71.31 -20.96 -8.14
C PHE A 480 70.70 -22.20 -7.50
N SER A 481 71.27 -22.64 -6.37
CA SER A 481 70.80 -23.84 -5.67
C SER A 481 69.41 -23.65 -5.05
N THR A 482 69.08 -22.41 -4.67
CA THR A 482 67.71 -21.97 -4.35
C THR A 482 67.31 -20.92 -5.36
N GLN A 483 66.22 -21.16 -6.09
CA GLN A 483 65.70 -20.22 -7.06
C GLN A 483 64.73 -19.23 -6.40
N PRO A 484 64.71 -17.94 -6.81
CA PRO A 484 63.78 -16.97 -6.26
C PRO A 484 62.31 -17.30 -6.55
N VAL A 485 61.43 -16.94 -5.61
CA VAL A 485 59.97 -17.01 -5.77
C VAL A 485 59.36 -15.67 -5.40
N VAL A 486 58.51 -15.10 -6.25
CA VAL A 486 57.91 -13.77 -6.09
C VAL A 486 56.38 -13.88 -6.11
N ALA A 487 55.72 -13.34 -5.10
CA ALA A 487 54.27 -13.22 -5.05
C ALA A 487 53.82 -11.83 -5.53
N ILE A 488 52.76 -11.79 -6.33
CA ILE A 488 52.05 -10.56 -6.68
C ILE A 488 51.06 -10.27 -5.56
N GLN A 489 51.23 -9.15 -4.87
CA GLN A 489 50.46 -8.79 -3.70
C GLN A 489 49.59 -7.56 -3.93
N GLY A 490 48.43 -7.51 -3.28
CA GLY A 490 47.61 -6.31 -3.19
C GLY A 490 48.15 -5.31 -2.18
N GLU A 491 47.44 -4.18 -2.02
CA GLU A 491 47.81 -3.10 -1.09
C GLU A 491 48.01 -3.61 0.36
N PHE A 492 47.16 -4.55 0.78
CA PHE A 492 47.19 -5.16 2.11
C PHE A 492 48.21 -6.31 2.28
N GLY A 493 49.06 -6.59 1.28
CA GLY A 493 50.10 -7.64 1.35
C GLY A 493 49.64 -9.07 1.06
N ASN A 494 48.34 -9.28 0.79
CA ASN A 494 47.81 -10.59 0.40
C ASN A 494 48.15 -10.92 -1.06
N THR A 495 48.46 -12.19 -1.36
CA THR A 495 48.69 -12.67 -2.72
C THR A 495 47.42 -12.55 -3.57
N VAL A 496 47.53 -11.94 -4.74
CA VAL A 496 46.45 -11.78 -5.72
C VAL A 496 46.41 -13.04 -6.59
N THR A 497 45.72 -14.07 -6.11
CA THR A 497 45.82 -15.42 -6.69
C THR A 497 45.18 -15.57 -8.06
N ASN A 498 44.39 -14.60 -8.53
CA ASN A 498 43.93 -14.56 -9.94
C ASN A 498 44.91 -13.84 -10.87
N SER A 499 46.04 -13.34 -10.36
CA SER A 499 47.00 -12.62 -11.18
C SER A 499 47.83 -13.57 -12.04
N SER A 500 47.92 -13.24 -13.32
CA SER A 500 48.76 -13.90 -14.32
C SER A 500 49.82 -12.96 -14.89
N LEU A 501 50.13 -11.85 -14.20
CA LEU A 501 51.14 -10.89 -14.68
C LEU A 501 52.51 -11.58 -14.75
N SER A 502 53.29 -11.20 -15.77
CA SER A 502 54.67 -11.65 -15.90
C SER A 502 55.61 -10.76 -15.10
N VAL A 503 56.53 -11.37 -14.35
CA VAL A 503 57.56 -10.64 -13.60
C VAL A 503 58.92 -10.92 -14.23
N THR A 504 59.71 -9.88 -14.41
CA THR A 504 61.03 -9.96 -15.04
C THR A 504 62.14 -9.77 -14.01
N ALA A 505 63.03 -10.76 -13.88
CA ALA A 505 64.24 -10.71 -13.09
C ALA A 505 65.38 -10.04 -13.88
N SER A 506 66.17 -9.21 -13.19
CA SER A 506 67.32 -8.50 -13.75
C SER A 506 68.41 -8.38 -12.69
N LEU A 507 69.67 -8.35 -13.11
CA LEU A 507 70.77 -8.05 -12.19
C LEU A 507 70.69 -6.57 -11.79
N GLN A 508 70.52 -6.30 -10.50
CA GLN A 508 70.41 -4.94 -9.95
C GLN A 508 71.78 -4.35 -9.61
N THR A 509 72.65 -5.15 -8.98
CA THR A 509 74.01 -4.75 -8.59
C THR A 509 75.03 -5.84 -8.89
N GLY A 510 76.26 -5.42 -9.16
CA GLY A 510 77.37 -6.28 -9.52
C GLY A 510 77.61 -6.37 -11.02
N THR A 511 78.58 -7.19 -11.40
CA THR A 511 79.00 -7.48 -12.78
C THR A 511 78.50 -8.86 -13.25
N GLY A 512 78.56 -9.11 -14.56
CA GLY A 512 78.13 -10.37 -15.19
C GLY A 512 76.74 -10.31 -15.79
N THR A 513 76.36 -11.40 -16.45
CA THR A 513 75.07 -11.58 -17.10
C THR A 513 74.20 -12.51 -16.26
N LEU A 514 73.03 -12.02 -15.83
CA LEU A 514 71.97 -12.87 -15.30
C LEU A 514 71.34 -13.66 -16.45
N SER A 515 71.48 -14.98 -16.42
CA SER A 515 71.00 -15.91 -17.45
C SER A 515 69.82 -16.75 -16.94
N GLY A 516 69.21 -17.55 -17.82
CA GLY A 516 68.04 -18.39 -17.52
C GLY A 516 66.71 -17.81 -18.02
N THR A 517 65.60 -18.28 -17.48
CA THR A 517 64.26 -17.75 -17.81
C THR A 517 63.97 -16.49 -17.02
N LEU A 518 64.30 -15.33 -17.59
CA LEU A 518 64.23 -14.05 -16.88
C LEU A 518 62.81 -13.50 -16.71
N THR A 519 61.86 -13.88 -17.55
CA THR A 519 60.46 -13.43 -17.46
C THR A 519 59.54 -14.63 -17.29
N VAL A 520 58.79 -14.66 -16.19
CA VAL A 520 57.91 -15.77 -15.84
C VAL A 520 56.52 -15.22 -15.50
N ALA A 521 55.48 -15.80 -16.09
CA ALA A 521 54.08 -15.48 -15.78
C ALA A 521 53.69 -16.07 -14.41
N ALA A 522 52.96 -15.31 -13.60
CA ALA A 522 52.46 -15.81 -12.34
C ALA A 522 51.42 -16.93 -12.56
N SER A 523 51.54 -17.99 -11.77
CA SER A 523 50.51 -19.00 -11.58
C SER A 523 49.95 -18.84 -10.18
N SER A 524 48.64 -18.67 -10.07
CA SER A 524 47.97 -18.36 -8.80
C SER A 524 48.58 -17.15 -8.07
N GLY A 525 48.99 -16.11 -8.81
CA GLY A 525 49.66 -14.93 -8.24
C GLY A 525 51.10 -15.14 -7.78
N VAL A 526 51.70 -16.31 -8.05
CA VAL A 526 53.07 -16.65 -7.65
C VAL A 526 53.93 -16.93 -8.88
N VAL A 527 55.12 -16.32 -8.91
CA VAL A 527 56.15 -16.48 -9.94
C VAL A 527 57.29 -17.30 -9.36
N THR A 528 57.54 -18.47 -9.93
CA THR A 528 58.65 -19.35 -9.52
C THR A 528 59.70 -19.38 -10.62
N TYR A 529 60.90 -18.91 -10.33
CA TYR A 529 62.00 -18.92 -11.30
C TYR A 529 62.71 -20.27 -11.34
N SER A 530 63.33 -20.57 -12.47
CA SER A 530 64.16 -21.77 -12.66
C SER A 530 65.36 -21.45 -13.53
N GLY A 531 66.52 -22.02 -13.19
CA GLY A 531 67.74 -21.91 -13.99
C GLY A 531 68.36 -20.51 -14.01
N LEU A 532 68.01 -19.62 -13.08
CA LEU A 532 68.72 -18.34 -12.96
C LEU A 532 70.17 -18.59 -12.51
N SER A 533 71.12 -17.97 -13.21
CA SER A 533 72.57 -18.03 -12.94
C SER A 533 73.25 -16.70 -13.25
N ILE A 534 74.43 -16.47 -12.68
CA ILE A 534 75.28 -15.30 -12.98
C ILE A 534 76.68 -15.79 -13.32
N ASP A 535 77.22 -15.37 -14.46
CA ASP A 535 78.50 -15.83 -15.03
C ASP A 535 79.76 -15.12 -14.51
N SER A 536 79.61 -14.20 -13.55
CA SER A 536 80.72 -13.43 -12.98
C SER A 536 80.72 -13.48 -11.46
N ALA A 537 81.85 -13.97 -10.91
CA ALA A 537 82.13 -13.94 -9.49
C ALA A 537 82.07 -12.52 -8.89
N GLY A 538 81.85 -12.46 -7.58
CA GLY A 538 81.83 -11.23 -6.78
C GLY A 538 80.78 -11.26 -5.66
N THR A 539 81.01 -10.42 -4.66
CA THR A 539 80.08 -10.17 -3.56
C THR A 539 79.04 -9.11 -3.94
N ASN A 540 78.00 -8.94 -3.10
CA ASN A 540 76.98 -7.89 -3.24
C ASN A 540 76.17 -7.93 -4.55
N LYS A 541 75.98 -9.12 -5.11
CA LYS A 541 75.02 -9.31 -6.21
C LYS A 541 73.61 -9.20 -5.66
N MET A 542 72.73 -8.50 -6.37
CA MET A 542 71.30 -8.44 -6.05
C MET A 542 70.50 -8.59 -7.32
N ILE A 543 69.35 -9.26 -7.24
CA ILE A 543 68.40 -9.39 -8.34
C ILE A 543 67.23 -8.45 -8.06
N ARG A 544 66.83 -7.67 -9.06
CA ARG A 544 65.59 -6.90 -9.07
C ARG A 544 64.57 -7.59 -9.95
N PHE A 545 63.38 -7.78 -9.39
CA PHE A 545 62.18 -8.25 -10.04
C PHE A 545 61.33 -7.05 -10.44
N THR A 546 60.78 -7.04 -11.65
CA THR A 546 60.02 -5.88 -12.14
C THR A 546 58.72 -6.30 -12.81
N GLN A 547 57.69 -5.48 -12.62
CA GLN A 547 56.44 -5.52 -13.38
C GLN A 547 55.90 -4.09 -13.48
N SER A 548 55.91 -3.55 -14.70
CA SER A 548 55.55 -2.17 -15.05
C SER A 548 54.11 -1.75 -14.75
N SER A 549 53.17 -2.69 -14.60
CA SER A 549 51.76 -2.41 -14.29
C SER A 549 51.47 -2.21 -12.80
N LEU A 550 52.44 -2.44 -11.92
CA LEU A 550 52.29 -2.28 -10.47
C LEU A 550 52.70 -0.88 -10.01
N THR A 551 51.95 -0.32 -9.08
CA THR A 551 52.12 1.06 -8.60
C THR A 551 53.14 1.20 -7.47
N ASN A 552 53.48 0.11 -6.78
CA ASN A 552 54.40 0.10 -5.64
C ASN A 552 55.50 -0.97 -5.79
N GLN A 553 56.75 -0.54 -6.00
CA GLN A 553 57.91 -1.41 -6.25
C GLN A 553 58.86 -1.55 -5.04
N THR A 554 58.37 -1.39 -3.81
CA THR A 554 59.24 -1.28 -2.62
C THR A 554 59.88 -2.57 -2.11
N THR A 555 59.44 -3.75 -2.56
CA THR A 555 59.90 -5.07 -2.06
C THR A 555 60.31 -6.03 -3.17
N ASP A 556 60.87 -5.49 -4.25
CA ASP A 556 61.12 -6.19 -5.51
C ASP A 556 62.59 -6.61 -5.70
N THR A 557 63.42 -6.53 -4.65
CA THR A 557 64.85 -6.88 -4.70
C THR A 557 65.21 -8.01 -3.74
N SER A 558 66.15 -8.86 -4.16
CA SER A 558 66.78 -9.83 -3.27
C SER A 558 67.76 -9.12 -2.31
N PRO A 559 68.06 -9.70 -1.15
CA PRO A 559 69.26 -9.37 -0.39
C PRO A 559 70.53 -9.55 -1.23
N ALA A 560 71.61 -8.92 -0.79
CA ALA A 560 72.94 -9.14 -1.33
C ALA A 560 73.38 -10.61 -1.13
N PHE A 561 73.87 -11.23 -2.19
CA PHE A 561 74.47 -12.57 -2.18
C PHE A 561 75.81 -12.59 -2.94
N THR A 562 76.54 -13.70 -2.81
CA THR A 562 77.86 -13.88 -3.43
C THR A 562 77.79 -14.89 -4.57
N ILE A 563 78.48 -14.57 -5.66
CA ILE A 563 78.86 -15.54 -6.69
C ILE A 563 80.34 -15.85 -6.52
N VAL A 564 80.69 -17.11 -6.37
CA VAL A 564 82.05 -17.58 -6.18
C VAL A 564 82.58 -18.03 -7.54
N ALA A 565 83.84 -17.70 -7.86
CA ALA A 565 84.47 -18.22 -9.07
C ALA A 565 84.64 -19.73 -8.95
N VAL A 566 84.67 -20.44 -10.08
CA VAL A 566 85.26 -21.79 -10.07
C VAL A 566 86.72 -21.63 -9.67
N GLY A 567 87.14 -22.29 -8.60
CA GLY A 567 88.48 -22.16 -8.05
C GLY A 567 89.47 -23.00 -8.80
N ASP A 568 90.76 -22.74 -8.60
CA ASP A 568 91.82 -23.60 -9.09
C ASP A 568 92.36 -24.42 -7.91
N LEU A 569 92.44 -25.74 -8.05
CA LEU A 569 93.16 -26.55 -7.09
C LEU A 569 94.65 -26.19 -7.08
N THR A 570 95.21 -25.98 -5.89
CA THR A 570 96.64 -25.68 -5.71
C THR A 570 97.36 -26.84 -5.01
N SER A 571 98.70 -26.85 -4.99
CA SER A 571 99.50 -27.91 -4.37
C SER A 571 99.12 -29.34 -4.81
N THR A 572 98.75 -29.49 -6.08
CA THR A 572 98.32 -30.76 -6.66
C THR A 572 99.50 -31.72 -6.82
N ASN A 573 99.37 -32.93 -6.29
CA ASN A 573 100.32 -34.02 -6.49
C ASN A 573 99.54 -35.33 -6.70
N VAL A 574 100.02 -36.17 -7.61
CA VAL A 574 99.52 -37.53 -7.83
C VAL A 574 100.73 -38.44 -7.99
N GLU A 575 100.98 -39.28 -6.99
CA GLU A 575 102.22 -40.05 -6.87
C GLU A 575 101.92 -41.54 -6.60
N PRO A 576 102.22 -42.42 -7.57
CA PRO A 576 102.20 -43.87 -7.37
C PRO A 576 103.32 -44.32 -6.43
N GLU A 577 103.03 -45.25 -5.52
CA GLU A 577 104.00 -45.82 -4.58
C GLU A 577 105.17 -46.53 -5.31
N SER A 578 104.89 -47.12 -6.46
CA SER A 578 105.89 -47.72 -7.35
C SER A 578 105.89 -47.01 -8.68
N LEU A 579 107.07 -46.65 -9.20
CA LEU A 579 107.25 -46.10 -10.54
C LEU A 579 107.59 -47.17 -11.59
N VAL A 580 107.45 -48.45 -11.23
CA VAL A 580 107.73 -49.56 -12.15
C VAL A 580 106.55 -49.77 -13.09
N ALA A 581 106.83 -49.82 -14.40
CA ALA A 581 105.83 -50.00 -15.44
C ALA A 581 105.05 -51.32 -15.25
N GLY A 582 103.72 -51.25 -15.39
CA GLY A 582 102.82 -52.40 -15.28
C GLY A 582 102.60 -52.96 -13.86
N VAL A 583 103.22 -52.37 -12.83
CA VAL A 583 102.96 -52.73 -11.43
C VAL A 583 101.63 -52.15 -10.96
N THR A 584 100.89 -52.94 -10.19
CA THR A 584 99.71 -52.49 -9.44
C THR A 584 100.15 -52.10 -8.03
N GLY A 585 99.78 -50.89 -7.59
CA GLY A 585 100.07 -50.37 -6.26
C GLY A 585 99.16 -49.21 -5.90
N ASP A 586 99.44 -48.57 -4.77
CA ASP A 586 98.66 -47.46 -4.24
C ASP A 586 99.15 -46.12 -4.84
N VAL A 587 98.23 -45.15 -4.97
CA VAL A 587 98.52 -43.82 -5.52
C VAL A 587 98.04 -42.75 -4.55
N ASN A 588 98.97 -41.92 -4.08
CA ASN A 588 98.67 -40.78 -3.22
C ASN A 588 98.30 -39.56 -4.07
N VAL A 589 97.13 -38.99 -3.79
CA VAL A 589 96.60 -37.79 -4.43
C VAL A 589 96.47 -36.70 -3.39
N SER A 590 97.19 -35.58 -3.52
CA SER A 590 97.04 -34.43 -2.64
C SER A 590 96.73 -33.17 -3.42
N PHE A 591 95.91 -32.28 -2.85
CA PHE A 591 95.58 -30.97 -3.41
C PHE A 591 95.07 -30.04 -2.31
N THR A 592 95.09 -28.74 -2.54
CA THR A 592 94.49 -27.73 -1.67
C THR A 592 93.31 -27.10 -2.39
N LEU A 593 92.16 -27.10 -1.71
CA LEU A 593 90.92 -26.49 -2.22
C LEU A 593 91.04 -24.97 -2.27
N GLU A 594 90.45 -24.33 -3.27
CA GLU A 594 90.24 -22.88 -3.27
C GLU A 594 88.86 -22.58 -2.67
N ASN A 595 87.84 -23.32 -3.11
CA ASN A 595 86.48 -23.22 -2.61
C ASN A 595 86.14 -24.32 -1.62
N ALA A 596 85.16 -24.05 -0.74
CA ALA A 596 84.72 -25.08 0.19
C ALA A 596 84.04 -26.24 -0.55
N LEU A 597 84.47 -27.47 -0.26
CA LEU A 597 83.83 -28.67 -0.76
C LEU A 597 82.72 -29.10 0.20
N ALA A 598 81.48 -29.17 -0.30
CA ALA A 598 80.33 -29.56 0.50
C ALA A 598 80.47 -30.99 1.08
N ALA A 599 79.74 -31.28 2.16
CA ALA A 599 79.72 -32.59 2.81
C ALA A 599 79.28 -33.74 1.86
N ASP A 600 78.48 -33.43 0.84
CA ASP A 600 78.05 -34.34 -0.22
C ASP A 600 78.79 -34.11 -1.56
N GLY A 601 79.87 -33.32 -1.54
CA GLY A 601 80.69 -33.03 -2.70
C GLY A 601 81.44 -34.26 -3.21
N LYS A 602 81.94 -34.16 -4.45
CA LYS A 602 82.73 -35.20 -5.11
C LYS A 602 84.13 -34.72 -5.41
N VAL A 603 85.08 -35.64 -5.39
CA VAL A 603 86.43 -35.46 -5.92
C VAL A 603 86.61 -36.41 -7.08
N LEU A 604 87.00 -35.89 -8.24
CA LEU A 604 87.26 -36.65 -9.45
C LEU A 604 88.75 -36.60 -9.71
N VAL A 605 89.39 -37.77 -9.83
CA VAL A 605 90.79 -37.92 -10.24
C VAL A 605 90.81 -38.62 -11.58
N ILE A 606 91.33 -37.93 -12.59
CA ILE A 606 91.39 -38.40 -13.98
C ILE A 606 92.82 -38.76 -14.30
N PHE A 607 93.04 -40.04 -14.57
CA PHE A 607 94.34 -40.61 -14.93
C PHE A 607 94.62 -40.44 -16.42
N GLY A 608 95.92 -40.36 -16.76
CA GLY A 608 96.38 -40.41 -18.14
C GLY A 608 96.08 -41.75 -18.82
N SER A 609 96.19 -41.79 -20.15
CA SER A 609 96.03 -43.04 -20.90
C SER A 609 97.13 -44.05 -20.54
N GLY A 610 96.74 -45.33 -20.44
CA GLY A 610 97.66 -46.43 -20.11
C GLY A 610 97.57 -46.93 -18.67
N PHE A 611 97.03 -46.14 -17.74
CA PHE A 611 96.63 -46.65 -16.42
C PHE A 611 95.46 -47.62 -16.57
N ALA A 612 95.49 -48.73 -15.84
CA ALA A 612 94.35 -49.63 -15.71
C ALA A 612 93.78 -49.53 -14.30
N LEU A 613 92.55 -49.01 -14.23
CA LEU A 613 91.75 -48.90 -13.01
C LEU A 613 90.81 -50.13 -13.04
N ASP A 614 91.13 -51.19 -12.31
CA ASP A 614 90.41 -52.47 -12.44
C ASP A 614 88.93 -52.33 -12.03
N SER A 615 88.07 -53.02 -12.76
CA SER A 615 86.62 -53.14 -12.54
C SER A 615 86.21 -53.84 -11.24
N GLY A 616 87.18 -54.28 -10.42
CA GLY A 616 87.01 -54.71 -9.02
C GLY A 616 87.08 -53.58 -7.98
N GLY A 617 87.29 -52.33 -8.41
CA GLY A 617 87.25 -51.14 -7.56
C GLY A 617 88.64 -50.72 -7.05
N SER A 618 89.20 -49.65 -7.60
CA SER A 618 90.11 -48.83 -6.81
C SER A 618 89.30 -48.28 -5.64
N THR A 619 89.55 -48.78 -4.44
CA THR A 619 88.99 -48.21 -3.21
C THR A 619 89.87 -47.05 -2.82
N ALA A 620 89.30 -45.85 -2.73
CA ALA A 620 89.93 -44.78 -1.98
C ALA A 620 89.90 -45.19 -0.51
N VAL A 621 91.07 -45.27 0.11
CA VAL A 621 91.18 -45.54 1.55
C VAL A 621 91.62 -44.24 2.20
N GLY A 622 90.66 -43.58 2.88
CA GLY A 622 90.86 -42.60 3.94
C GLY A 622 91.85 -41.45 3.68
N ALA A 623 91.32 -40.23 3.63
CA ALA A 623 92.17 -39.05 3.65
C ALA A 623 93.04 -38.97 4.91
N ALA A 624 94.37 -38.91 4.76
CA ALA A 624 95.28 -38.63 5.87
C ALA A 624 95.25 -37.12 6.20
N GLY A 625 94.14 -36.64 6.79
CA GLY A 625 93.95 -35.25 7.19
C GLY A 625 92.60 -35.01 7.86
N THR A 626 92.56 -34.19 8.93
CA THR A 626 91.42 -34.03 9.85
C THR A 626 90.16 -33.36 9.26
N SER A 627 90.04 -33.20 7.94
CA SER A 627 88.98 -32.42 7.29
C SER A 627 88.03 -33.24 6.40
N PHE A 628 88.41 -34.45 5.97
CA PHE A 628 87.56 -35.35 5.19
C PHE A 628 86.88 -36.36 6.13
N ASP A 629 85.64 -36.05 6.52
CA ASP A 629 84.77 -36.91 7.33
C ASP A 629 83.53 -37.37 6.52
N GLY A 630 82.78 -38.31 7.10
CA GLY A 630 81.61 -38.92 6.46
C GLY A 630 81.88 -40.31 5.88
N SER A 631 80.91 -40.84 5.14
CA SER A 631 81.05 -42.10 4.40
C SER A 631 81.40 -41.79 2.94
N GLU A 632 82.38 -42.52 2.40
CA GLU A 632 82.87 -42.36 1.03
C GLU A 632 82.41 -43.52 0.15
N SER A 633 82.06 -43.21 -1.09
CA SER A 633 81.82 -44.23 -2.12
C SER A 633 82.66 -43.90 -3.33
N VAL A 634 83.24 -44.93 -3.95
CA VAL A 634 84.15 -44.77 -5.09
C VAL A 634 83.58 -45.46 -6.31
N ALA A 635 83.54 -44.73 -7.43
CA ALA A 635 83.13 -45.24 -8.72
C ALA A 635 84.24 -45.00 -9.73
N VAL A 636 84.53 -46.01 -10.55
CA VAL A 636 85.48 -45.91 -11.66
C VAL A 636 84.71 -45.93 -12.97
N SER A 637 84.94 -44.93 -13.82
CA SER A 637 84.39 -44.86 -15.17
C SER A 637 85.49 -44.44 -16.14
N GLY A 638 85.93 -45.37 -16.99
CA GLY A 638 87.05 -45.13 -17.90
C GLY A 638 88.36 -44.87 -17.14
N GLN A 639 88.96 -43.70 -17.33
CA GLN A 639 90.16 -43.25 -16.60
C GLN A 639 89.84 -42.37 -15.38
N THR A 640 88.57 -42.21 -15.03
CA THR A 640 88.14 -41.34 -13.92
C THR A 640 87.78 -42.15 -12.69
N VAL A 641 88.39 -41.80 -11.57
CA VAL A 641 87.98 -42.23 -10.22
C VAL A 641 87.17 -41.10 -9.61
N THR A 642 85.90 -41.38 -9.29
CA THR A 642 85.01 -40.44 -8.62
C THR A 642 84.81 -40.88 -7.18
N ILE A 643 85.18 -40.04 -6.24
CA ILE A 643 84.98 -40.22 -4.81
C ILE A 643 83.80 -39.33 -4.42
N THR A 644 82.67 -39.95 -4.06
CA THR A 644 81.48 -39.25 -3.60
C THR A 644 81.42 -39.33 -2.08
N ARG A 645 81.33 -38.16 -1.44
CA ARG A 645 81.12 -38.07 0.00
C ARG A 645 79.65 -38.15 0.33
N SER A 646 79.32 -38.73 1.48
CA SER A 646 77.97 -38.79 2.01
C SER A 646 78.00 -38.54 3.53
N GLY A 647 77.47 -37.39 3.95
CA GLY A 647 77.53 -36.92 5.33
C GLY A 647 78.87 -36.27 5.70
N GLY A 648 79.05 -35.92 6.97
CA GLY A 648 80.22 -35.18 7.45
C GLY A 648 80.05 -33.65 7.40
N ASN A 649 81.13 -32.92 7.68
CA ASN A 649 81.23 -31.48 7.58
C ASN A 649 81.77 -31.06 6.20
N SER A 650 81.39 -29.84 5.78
CA SER A 650 82.02 -29.23 4.61
C SER A 650 83.50 -28.99 4.86
N VAL A 651 84.35 -29.31 3.88
CA VAL A 651 85.78 -29.02 3.93
C VAL A 651 85.93 -27.55 3.51
N SER A 652 86.53 -26.72 4.37
CA SER A 652 86.71 -25.30 4.08
C SER A 652 87.63 -25.06 2.88
N GLY A 653 87.42 -23.96 2.16
CA GLY A 653 88.41 -23.46 1.20
C GLY A 653 89.78 -23.27 1.88
N SER A 654 90.85 -23.39 1.11
CA SER A 654 92.25 -23.44 1.56
C SER A 654 92.67 -24.66 2.38
N SER A 655 91.79 -25.66 2.56
CA SER A 655 92.17 -26.92 3.23
C SER A 655 92.92 -27.84 2.27
N SER A 656 93.99 -28.46 2.76
CA SER A 656 94.67 -29.54 2.04
C SER A 656 93.90 -30.86 2.21
N VAL A 657 93.69 -31.55 1.09
CA VAL A 657 93.10 -32.88 1.00
C VAL A 657 94.18 -33.82 0.49
N THR A 658 94.30 -34.99 1.12
CA THR A 658 95.17 -36.09 0.66
C THR A 658 94.31 -37.34 0.60
N LEU A 659 94.44 -38.16 -0.44
CA LEU A 659 93.63 -39.35 -0.69
C LEU A 659 94.56 -40.46 -1.17
N GLU A 660 94.36 -41.68 -0.69
CA GLU A 660 95.09 -42.85 -1.19
C GLU A 660 94.17 -43.72 -2.05
N LEU A 661 94.54 -43.91 -3.31
CA LEU A 661 93.82 -44.75 -4.28
C LEU A 661 94.52 -46.10 -4.39
N THR A 662 93.86 -47.16 -3.93
CA THR A 662 94.44 -48.51 -3.94
C THR A 662 94.19 -49.24 -5.27
N ASN A 663 94.97 -50.28 -5.56
CA ASN A 663 94.79 -51.14 -6.75
C ASN A 663 94.88 -50.43 -8.11
N VAL A 664 95.71 -49.39 -8.24
CA VAL A 664 95.93 -48.70 -9.51
C VAL A 664 97.10 -49.36 -10.25
N LYS A 665 96.88 -49.81 -11.49
CA LYS A 665 97.95 -50.40 -12.31
C LYS A 665 98.60 -49.34 -13.21
N ASN A 666 99.90 -49.17 -13.04
CA ASN A 666 100.72 -48.27 -13.86
C ASN A 666 100.72 -48.67 -15.34
N PRO A 667 100.93 -47.70 -16.25
CA PRO A 667 101.15 -47.99 -17.66
C PRO A 667 102.22 -49.06 -17.89
N THR A 668 101.95 -49.99 -18.81
CA THR A 668 102.89 -51.09 -19.14
C THR A 668 104.09 -50.63 -19.97
N ALA A 669 104.03 -49.43 -20.56
CA ALA A 669 105.14 -48.80 -21.26
C ALA A 669 105.89 -47.85 -20.32
N ALA A 670 107.21 -47.96 -20.25
CA ALA A 670 108.04 -47.04 -19.49
C ALA A 670 108.07 -45.65 -20.17
N GLY A 671 107.82 -44.59 -19.41
CA GLY A 671 107.76 -43.21 -19.91
C GLY A 671 107.05 -42.27 -18.95
N SER A 672 106.77 -41.04 -19.42
CA SER A 672 105.93 -40.10 -18.67
C SER A 672 104.52 -40.66 -18.49
N THR A 673 103.95 -40.49 -17.30
CA THR A 673 102.56 -40.89 -16.97
C THR A 673 101.51 -39.95 -17.55
N GLY A 674 101.93 -38.88 -18.26
CA GLY A 674 101.04 -37.83 -18.76
C GLY A 674 100.57 -36.88 -17.65
N THR A 675 99.53 -36.12 -17.97
CA THR A 675 98.91 -35.16 -17.04
C THR A 675 97.73 -35.80 -16.33
N TYR A 676 97.69 -35.66 -15.01
CA TYR A 676 96.51 -35.98 -14.20
C TYR A 676 95.62 -34.73 -14.09
N SER A 677 94.31 -34.91 -14.03
CA SER A 677 93.37 -33.83 -13.70
C SER A 677 92.61 -34.19 -12.44
N ILE A 678 92.62 -33.27 -11.48
CA ILE A 678 91.80 -33.36 -10.27
C ILE A 678 90.73 -32.29 -10.42
N ARG A 679 89.50 -32.63 -10.04
CA ARG A 679 88.36 -31.72 -10.01
C ARG A 679 87.56 -31.98 -8.75
N THR A 680 87.01 -30.94 -8.15
CA THR A 680 85.98 -31.08 -7.13
C THR A 680 84.65 -30.55 -7.62
N THR A 681 83.57 -31.22 -7.21
CA THR A 681 82.22 -30.85 -7.62
C THR A 681 81.27 -30.87 -6.44
N LEU A 682 80.14 -30.19 -6.59
CA LEU A 682 78.96 -30.44 -5.76
C LEU A 682 78.37 -31.83 -6.10
N SER A 683 77.38 -32.27 -5.32
CA SER A 683 76.69 -33.55 -5.53
C SER A 683 75.99 -33.65 -6.89
N ASN A 684 75.60 -32.50 -7.48
CA ASN A 684 74.99 -32.37 -8.80
C ASN A 684 76.01 -32.21 -9.95
N ASP A 685 77.29 -32.57 -9.73
CA ASP A 685 78.39 -32.53 -10.71
C ASP A 685 78.81 -31.13 -11.20
N VAL A 686 78.31 -30.08 -10.56
CA VAL A 686 78.76 -28.70 -10.79
C VAL A 686 80.18 -28.53 -10.28
N THR A 687 81.09 -28.04 -11.13
CA THR A 687 82.50 -27.86 -10.78
C THR A 687 82.68 -26.73 -9.78
N VAL A 688 83.42 -27.03 -8.71
CA VAL A 688 83.72 -26.12 -7.62
C VAL A 688 85.18 -25.68 -7.71
N ASP A 689 86.11 -26.63 -7.87
CA ASP A 689 87.55 -26.43 -8.11
C ASP A 689 88.14 -27.39 -9.14
#